data_AF-A0A969KJ26-F1
#
_entry.id   AF-A0A969KJ26-F1
#
_cell.length_a   1.000
_cell.length_b   1.000
_cell.length_c   1.000
_cell.angle_alpha   90.00
_cell.angle_beta   90.00
_cell.angle_gamma   90.00
#
_symmetry.space_group_name_H-M   'P 1'
#
loop_
_entity.id
_entity.type
_entity.pdbx_description
1 polymer ?
#
loop_
_entity_poly.entity_id
_entity_poly.type
_entity_poly.pdbx_seq_one_letter_code
_entity_poly.pdbx_strand_id
1 'polypeptide(L)'
;TPNPGGAADESGQTITFVVTTDNDGLFSVLPTIDSAGNLSYTTAANANGTATLTITGTDDGTTDGSPDFQQSVETITLSVTEVNEAPSFVLGSIPTVAEDAGAQTVAGFANTFDLGGPDESNQVLSFVVTTDNDGLFAVLPAIDSNGNLTYTAAPDANGTATLTIVATDDGTTNGAADPQSSSPQTAALTITEVNDAPTFGTLGNQTVAEDAGAQTVSGFITTPNPGGAADESGQTITFVVTTDNDGLFSVLPTIDSNGTLTYTTVDDGNGTATLTITGTDDGTTNGSADPKSLTQTITLTVTEVNDAPSFIVGGNQAINEDAGAQTVANFVSINPGSSNESSQTLTFTLTTDNDTLFAVTPAIDASGTLTYTIRDDGFGVANLTINAIDNAITNGSPDPKAAPSQVVSITVNPINDVPVIISDNTFTVAENVTTVGSIEADDPEDEAVTFVLAGINADLFSVSSQGIISFSQAPDFETPRGGSNQDSNTYTFEVTARDASQGVSSAQTITVQVTNVNDIAPTGPSTAALTQPQTTIDLFSGSNPVVDLEGDDVTIVAVGSAQSGTVTINSNQKTLNYVPNDPTFVGQDTFAYTLSDGVNESIIDLTLNYVGQIISQPTTIGVPPAQVIPIADANPSLLAVIQNDRSAPGFGASAVNGLVDGIAYQRLANTDRNAVIAALANALSQTDASFNNLIGLYRLDNLTGAVRDSNGNVINPGDDGYTEVALSNAVPTFAFRVGGSSSNTLPAGTAFYAPLDGQYYAPFVIANGGNYSGTVNQAYSFFFGLLGANPGNQAATASNYNTLPVAYFSFGAANPDRAAHIKSFGGNVFGFEDLPAGVGISDYDFNDAVFSFG
;
A
#
# COMPACT_ATOMS: atom_id res chain seq x y z
N THR A 1 58.23 -136.20 -21.24
CA THR A 1 59.23 -136.68 -22.21
C THR A 1 58.87 -138.11 -22.59
N PRO A 2 58.88 -138.48 -23.89
CA PRO A 2 58.52 -139.84 -24.32
C PRO A 2 59.57 -140.87 -23.86
N ASN A 3 59.14 -142.02 -23.32
CA ASN A 3 60.00 -143.18 -23.03
C ASN A 3 59.20 -144.49 -23.24
N PRO A 4 59.55 -145.34 -24.22
CA PRO A 4 58.77 -146.53 -24.56
C PRO A 4 58.81 -147.64 -23.51
N GLY A 5 59.71 -147.57 -22.51
CA GLY A 5 59.75 -148.56 -21.42
C GLY A 5 60.46 -149.88 -21.80
N GLY A 6 60.86 -150.65 -20.78
CA GLY A 6 61.41 -152.01 -20.91
C GLY A 6 62.90 -152.17 -21.20
N ALA A 7 63.31 -153.44 -21.33
CA ALA A 7 64.71 -153.87 -21.48
C ALA A 7 65.29 -153.50 -22.86
N ALA A 8 66.59 -153.75 -23.10
CA ALA A 8 67.31 -153.22 -24.28
C ALA A 8 66.69 -153.60 -25.65
N ASP A 9 65.88 -154.66 -25.68
CA ASP A 9 65.09 -155.15 -26.80
C ASP A 9 63.89 -154.27 -27.17
N GLU A 10 63.50 -153.29 -26.32
CA GLU A 10 62.37 -152.37 -26.55
C GLU A 10 62.81 -150.95 -26.97
N SER A 11 64.12 -150.68 -27.03
CA SER A 11 64.70 -149.35 -27.29
C SER A 11 64.45 -148.75 -28.69
N GLY A 12 63.88 -149.53 -29.62
CA GLY A 12 63.55 -149.10 -30.98
C GLY A 12 62.09 -148.67 -31.19
N GLN A 13 61.26 -148.73 -30.15
CA GLN A 13 59.83 -148.42 -30.22
C GLN A 13 59.54 -146.91 -30.28
N THR A 14 58.44 -146.52 -30.93
CA THR A 14 57.96 -145.13 -31.03
C THR A 14 56.66 -144.92 -30.27
N ILE A 15 56.49 -143.73 -29.67
CA ILE A 15 55.26 -143.35 -28.96
C ILE A 15 54.45 -142.38 -29.81
N THR A 16 53.16 -142.66 -29.98
CA THR A 16 52.18 -141.75 -30.56
C THR A 16 51.35 -141.11 -29.46
N PHE A 17 51.21 -139.77 -29.49
CA PHE A 17 50.40 -139.03 -28.53
C PHE A 17 49.04 -138.63 -29.12
N VAL A 18 47.98 -138.88 -28.37
CA VAL A 18 46.65 -138.31 -28.60
C VAL A 18 46.35 -137.35 -27.46
N VAL A 19 46.01 -136.10 -27.79
CA VAL A 19 45.63 -135.08 -26.82
C VAL A 19 44.15 -134.77 -27.02
N THR A 20 43.38 -134.84 -25.95
CA THR A 20 42.00 -134.35 -25.90
C THR A 20 41.89 -133.24 -24.86
N THR A 21 40.95 -132.31 -25.01
CA THR A 21 40.66 -131.28 -24.00
C THR A 21 39.19 -131.32 -23.61
N ASP A 22 38.90 -130.95 -22.35
CA ASP A 22 37.53 -130.77 -21.86
C ASP A 22 36.91 -129.42 -22.28
N ASN A 23 37.70 -128.53 -22.87
CA ASN A 23 37.28 -127.19 -23.27
C ASN A 23 37.87 -126.79 -24.63
N ASP A 24 37.35 -127.38 -25.70
CA ASP A 24 37.72 -127.05 -27.08
C ASP A 24 37.52 -125.56 -27.40
N GLY A 25 36.51 -124.91 -26.77
CA GLY A 25 36.16 -123.50 -26.99
C GLY A 25 37.23 -122.51 -26.54
N LEU A 26 38.18 -122.93 -25.69
CA LEU A 26 39.32 -122.10 -25.26
C LEU A 26 40.36 -121.93 -26.38
N PHE A 27 40.29 -122.73 -27.44
CA PHE A 27 41.33 -122.82 -28.47
C PHE A 27 40.78 -122.58 -29.88
N SER A 28 41.47 -121.75 -30.65
CA SER A 28 41.28 -121.64 -32.11
C SER A 28 42.08 -122.70 -32.88
N VAL A 29 43.15 -123.23 -32.26
CA VAL A 29 43.90 -124.40 -32.73
C VAL A 29 44.05 -125.37 -31.55
N LEU A 30 43.42 -126.54 -31.67
CA LEU A 30 43.37 -127.52 -30.58
C LEU A 30 44.77 -127.98 -30.15
N PRO A 31 44.97 -128.27 -28.85
CA PRO A 31 46.26 -128.69 -28.34
C PRO A 31 46.72 -130.03 -28.94
N THR A 32 47.96 -130.10 -29.44
CA THR A 32 48.57 -131.31 -29.99
C THR A 32 49.98 -131.50 -29.45
N ILE A 33 50.44 -132.75 -29.37
CA ILE A 33 51.80 -133.10 -28.95
C ILE A 33 52.51 -133.84 -30.08
N ASP A 34 53.71 -133.36 -30.45
CA ASP A 34 54.56 -134.02 -31.45
C ASP A 34 55.34 -135.23 -30.88
N SER A 35 56.06 -135.97 -31.73
CA SER A 35 56.84 -137.14 -31.30
C SER A 35 58.02 -136.83 -30.38
N ALA A 36 58.43 -135.56 -30.25
CA ALA A 36 59.43 -135.11 -29.29
C ALA A 36 58.81 -134.73 -27.92
N GLY A 37 57.48 -134.61 -27.86
CA GLY A 37 56.73 -134.25 -26.65
C GLY A 37 56.41 -132.76 -26.52
N ASN A 38 56.50 -131.95 -27.57
CA ASN A 38 56.17 -130.51 -27.53
C ASN A 38 54.68 -130.27 -27.68
N LEU A 39 54.07 -129.54 -26.73
CA LEU A 39 52.67 -129.11 -26.80
C LEU A 39 52.52 -127.82 -27.62
N SER A 40 51.66 -127.83 -28.64
CA SER A 40 51.29 -126.63 -29.42
C SER A 40 49.78 -126.40 -29.41
N TYR A 41 49.35 -125.16 -29.17
CA TYR A 41 47.95 -124.71 -29.20
C TYR A 41 47.87 -123.22 -29.58
N THR A 42 46.68 -122.74 -29.94
CA THR A 42 46.39 -121.29 -30.07
C THR A 42 45.07 -121.02 -29.39
N THR A 43 45.01 -120.04 -28.50
CA THR A 43 43.78 -119.67 -27.80
C THR A 43 42.77 -119.06 -28.77
N ALA A 44 41.48 -119.19 -28.49
CA ALA A 44 40.46 -118.44 -29.21
C ALA A 44 40.52 -116.96 -28.81
N ALA A 45 40.17 -116.07 -29.74
CA ALA A 45 40.05 -114.64 -29.43
C ALA A 45 38.96 -114.44 -28.36
N ASN A 46 39.23 -113.56 -27.39
CA ASN A 46 38.33 -113.23 -26.27
C ASN A 46 37.90 -114.47 -25.46
N ALA A 47 38.75 -115.50 -25.42
CA ALA A 47 38.51 -116.70 -24.64
C ALA A 47 39.41 -116.73 -23.41
N ASN A 48 38.80 -116.78 -22.24
CA ASN A 48 39.42 -116.96 -20.94
C ASN A 48 38.86 -118.23 -20.26
N GLY A 49 39.56 -118.71 -19.23
CA GLY A 49 39.16 -119.88 -18.45
C GLY A 49 40.22 -120.97 -18.41
N THR A 50 39.82 -122.17 -18.00
CA THR A 50 40.72 -123.30 -17.86
C THR A 50 40.31 -124.45 -18.76
N ALA A 51 41.31 -125.23 -19.18
CA ALA A 51 41.15 -126.43 -19.97
C ALA A 51 42.04 -127.53 -19.41
N THR A 52 41.49 -128.70 -19.11
CA THR A 52 42.25 -129.90 -18.78
C THR A 52 42.56 -130.65 -20.07
N LEU A 53 43.84 -130.84 -20.36
CA LEU A 53 44.33 -131.65 -21.47
C LEU A 53 44.59 -133.06 -20.98
N THR A 54 43.95 -134.06 -21.58
CA THR A 54 44.23 -135.48 -21.36
C THR A 54 45.11 -136.00 -22.47
N ILE A 55 46.29 -136.49 -22.12
CA ILE A 55 47.33 -136.93 -23.04
C ILE A 55 47.46 -138.45 -22.92
N THR A 56 47.18 -139.18 -23.98
CA THR A 56 47.40 -140.63 -24.06
C THR A 56 48.60 -140.91 -24.96
N GLY A 57 49.66 -141.49 -24.39
CA GLY A 57 50.83 -141.97 -25.14
C GLY A 57 50.73 -143.48 -25.34
N THR A 58 50.78 -143.93 -26.59
CA THR A 58 50.75 -145.35 -26.98
C THR A 58 52.08 -145.73 -27.63
N ASP A 59 52.73 -146.80 -27.19
CA ASP A 59 53.88 -147.37 -27.89
C ASP A 59 53.49 -148.24 -29.11
N ASP A 60 54.48 -148.71 -29.87
CA ASP A 60 54.31 -149.56 -31.06
C ASP A 60 54.89 -150.98 -30.89
N GLY A 61 54.94 -151.48 -29.64
CA GLY A 61 55.53 -152.78 -29.29
C GLY A 61 54.90 -154.02 -29.95
N THR A 62 55.63 -155.14 -29.91
CA THR A 62 55.16 -156.45 -30.39
C THR A 62 55.53 -157.57 -29.41
N THR A 63 54.62 -158.51 -29.16
CA THR A 63 54.89 -159.75 -28.39
C THR A 63 54.80 -160.95 -29.34
N ASP A 64 55.85 -161.79 -29.38
CA ASP A 64 55.97 -162.95 -30.28
C ASP A 64 55.67 -162.64 -31.77
N GLY A 65 56.07 -161.45 -32.22
CA GLY A 65 55.92 -161.00 -33.60
C GLY A 65 54.51 -160.52 -33.98
N SER A 66 53.58 -160.40 -33.02
CA SER A 66 52.29 -159.73 -33.19
C SER A 66 52.27 -158.38 -32.47
N PRO A 67 51.62 -157.34 -33.04
CA PRO A 67 51.47 -156.04 -32.37
C PRO A 67 50.82 -156.15 -30.98
N ASP A 68 51.44 -155.54 -29.98
CA ASP A 68 51.03 -155.52 -28.57
C ASP A 68 51.34 -154.13 -27.98
N PHE A 69 50.44 -153.17 -28.23
CA PHE A 69 50.64 -151.76 -27.90
C PHE A 69 50.21 -151.45 -26.46
N GLN A 70 51.09 -150.82 -25.68
CA GLN A 70 50.83 -150.36 -24.33
C GLN A 70 50.58 -148.85 -24.29
N GLN A 71 49.71 -148.42 -23.37
CA GLN A 71 49.31 -147.02 -23.24
C GLN A 71 49.54 -146.48 -21.82
N SER A 72 49.88 -145.19 -21.76
CA SER A 72 49.88 -144.39 -20.54
C SER A 72 49.06 -143.11 -20.74
N VAL A 73 48.41 -142.63 -19.67
CA VAL A 73 47.57 -141.42 -19.71
C VAL A 73 48.04 -140.45 -18.64
N GLU A 74 48.21 -139.18 -19.01
CA GLU A 74 48.56 -138.05 -18.13
C GLU A 74 47.58 -136.89 -18.36
N THR A 75 47.30 -136.08 -17.34
CA THR A 75 46.49 -134.87 -17.50
C THR A 75 47.25 -133.62 -17.07
N ILE A 76 47.07 -132.50 -17.80
CA ILE A 76 47.60 -131.18 -17.44
C ILE A 76 46.50 -130.12 -17.54
N THR A 77 46.55 -129.07 -16.71
CA THR A 77 45.60 -127.95 -16.79
C THR A 77 46.27 -126.74 -17.43
N LEU A 78 45.62 -126.18 -18.45
CA LEU A 78 45.94 -124.90 -19.04
C LEU A 78 44.99 -123.83 -18.47
N SER A 79 45.50 -122.64 -18.19
CA SER A 79 44.68 -121.49 -17.79
C SER A 79 45.02 -120.30 -18.69
N VAL A 80 43.98 -119.69 -19.26
CA VAL A 80 44.04 -118.46 -20.05
C VAL A 80 43.29 -117.39 -19.28
N THR A 81 43.94 -116.27 -18.98
CA THR A 81 43.37 -115.18 -18.18
C THR A 81 42.74 -114.12 -19.07
N GLU A 82 41.65 -113.49 -18.62
CA GLU A 82 41.12 -112.28 -19.27
C GLU A 82 42.13 -111.11 -19.22
N VAL A 83 42.05 -110.23 -20.23
CA VAL A 83 42.80 -108.97 -20.34
C VAL A 83 41.78 -107.88 -20.66
N ASN A 84 41.87 -106.72 -20.01
CA ASN A 84 40.94 -105.62 -20.24
C ASN A 84 41.19 -104.89 -21.56
N GLU A 85 40.13 -104.61 -22.32
CA GLU A 85 40.17 -103.82 -23.55
C GLU A 85 39.63 -102.39 -23.37
N ALA A 86 40.20 -101.43 -24.10
CA ALA A 86 39.77 -100.04 -24.02
C ALA A 86 38.38 -99.83 -24.64
N PRO A 87 37.52 -98.99 -24.04
CA PRO A 87 36.16 -98.82 -24.52
C PRO A 87 36.14 -97.90 -25.74
N SER A 88 35.08 -97.99 -26.53
CA SER A 88 34.76 -97.02 -27.58
C SER A 88 33.29 -96.59 -27.55
N PHE A 89 33.00 -95.40 -28.09
CA PHE A 89 31.66 -94.82 -28.12
C PHE A 89 31.48 -93.98 -29.38
N VAL A 90 30.25 -93.54 -29.65
CA VAL A 90 29.93 -92.61 -30.74
C VAL A 90 29.24 -91.38 -30.16
N LEU A 91 29.69 -90.19 -30.57
CA LEU A 91 29.03 -88.93 -30.23
C LEU A 91 27.86 -88.63 -31.15
N GLY A 92 26.76 -88.16 -30.55
CA GLY A 92 25.63 -87.55 -31.23
C GLY A 92 25.89 -86.08 -31.57
N SER A 93 24.93 -85.44 -32.25
CA SER A 93 24.97 -84.00 -32.54
C SER A 93 24.51 -83.16 -31.35
N ILE A 94 25.15 -82.02 -31.13
CA ILE A 94 24.70 -81.01 -30.15
C ILE A 94 23.83 -79.98 -30.88
N PRO A 95 22.58 -79.74 -30.46
CA PRO A 95 21.78 -78.64 -30.97
C PRO A 95 22.39 -77.27 -30.60
N THR A 96 22.18 -76.26 -31.45
CA THR A 96 22.49 -74.86 -31.10
C THR A 96 21.54 -74.37 -30.01
N VAL A 97 22.03 -73.53 -29.12
CA VAL A 97 21.30 -73.02 -27.96
C VAL A 97 21.50 -71.51 -27.83
N ALA A 98 20.53 -70.78 -27.29
CA ALA A 98 20.66 -69.36 -26.96
C ALA A 98 21.49 -69.13 -25.68
N GLU A 99 22.15 -67.97 -25.57
CA GLU A 99 23.00 -67.62 -24.41
C GLU A 99 22.26 -67.46 -23.08
N ASP A 100 20.95 -67.21 -23.10
CA ASP A 100 20.10 -67.20 -21.88
C ASP A 100 19.23 -68.44 -21.73
N ALA A 101 19.56 -69.49 -22.46
CA ALA A 101 18.89 -70.75 -22.24
C ALA A 101 19.29 -71.30 -20.87
N GLY A 102 18.28 -71.69 -20.08
CA GLY A 102 18.50 -72.40 -18.84
C GLY A 102 19.21 -73.76 -19.05
N ALA A 103 19.26 -74.58 -18.00
CA ALA A 103 19.94 -75.86 -18.05
C ALA A 103 19.51 -76.74 -19.25
N GLN A 104 20.49 -77.23 -19.99
CA GLN A 104 20.31 -78.07 -21.17
C GLN A 104 20.66 -79.52 -20.87
N THR A 105 19.92 -80.44 -21.49
CA THR A 105 20.19 -81.88 -21.47
C THR A 105 20.07 -82.43 -22.89
N VAL A 106 21.17 -82.95 -23.43
CA VAL A 106 21.21 -83.67 -24.72
C VAL A 106 21.25 -85.16 -24.43
N ALA A 107 20.09 -85.80 -24.52
CA ALA A 107 19.93 -87.21 -24.20
C ALA A 107 20.68 -88.11 -25.21
N GLY A 108 21.38 -89.12 -24.71
CA GLY A 108 22.14 -90.08 -25.52
C GLY A 108 23.23 -89.42 -26.37
N PHE A 109 23.89 -88.37 -25.87
CA PHE A 109 24.96 -87.68 -26.56
C PHE A 109 26.20 -88.57 -26.76
N ALA A 110 26.68 -89.25 -25.72
CA ALA A 110 27.64 -90.34 -25.86
C ALA A 110 26.85 -91.65 -25.87
N ASN A 111 26.77 -92.32 -27.01
CA ASN A 111 25.97 -93.54 -27.16
C ASN A 111 26.76 -94.64 -27.88
N THR A 112 26.16 -95.82 -27.99
CA THR A 112 26.73 -96.96 -28.73
C THR A 112 28.09 -97.38 -28.14
N PHE A 113 28.07 -97.82 -26.88
CA PHE A 113 29.25 -98.27 -26.17
C PHE A 113 29.70 -99.65 -26.68
N ASP A 114 30.94 -99.73 -27.10
CA ASP A 114 31.68 -100.98 -27.21
C ASP A 114 32.57 -101.06 -25.98
N LEU A 115 32.20 -101.95 -25.05
CA LEU A 115 32.96 -102.19 -23.83
C LEU A 115 34.12 -103.18 -24.05
N GLY A 116 34.28 -103.69 -25.28
CA GLY A 116 35.28 -104.70 -25.67
C GLY A 116 34.72 -106.11 -25.76
N GLY A 117 35.37 -107.09 -25.14
CA GLY A 117 35.00 -108.52 -25.18
C GLY A 117 33.64 -108.86 -24.55
N PRO A 118 33.04 -110.04 -24.85
CA PRO A 118 31.79 -110.47 -24.20
C PRO A 118 31.86 -110.58 -22.67
N ASP A 119 33.06 -110.79 -22.13
CA ASP A 119 33.41 -110.82 -20.72
C ASP A 119 33.42 -109.44 -20.05
N GLU A 120 33.36 -108.37 -20.84
CA GLU A 120 33.44 -106.97 -20.41
C GLU A 120 32.07 -106.27 -20.42
N SER A 121 31.00 -106.99 -20.78
CA SER A 121 29.65 -106.42 -20.99
C SER A 121 29.02 -105.74 -19.77
N ASN A 122 29.60 -105.94 -18.58
CA ASN A 122 29.12 -105.37 -17.31
C ASN A 122 30.00 -104.22 -16.78
N GLN A 123 31.03 -103.83 -17.53
CA GLN A 123 31.87 -102.71 -17.15
C GLN A 123 31.08 -101.40 -17.16
N VAL A 124 31.48 -100.47 -16.30
CA VAL A 124 30.87 -99.15 -16.14
C VAL A 124 31.81 -98.09 -16.69
N LEU A 125 31.26 -97.21 -17.53
CA LEU A 125 32.01 -96.08 -18.08
C LEU A 125 31.91 -94.84 -17.19
N SER A 126 33.04 -94.16 -17.07
CA SER A 126 33.15 -92.79 -16.56
C SER A 126 33.61 -91.85 -17.67
N PHE A 127 33.08 -90.63 -17.70
CA PHE A 127 33.40 -89.63 -18.72
C PHE A 127 34.15 -88.45 -18.13
N VAL A 128 35.21 -88.03 -18.81
CA VAL A 128 35.86 -86.74 -18.61
C VAL A 128 35.52 -85.86 -19.81
N VAL A 129 34.93 -84.71 -19.53
CA VAL A 129 34.60 -83.68 -20.53
C VAL A 129 35.41 -82.44 -20.21
N THR A 130 36.15 -81.93 -21.19
CA THR A 130 36.83 -80.63 -21.13
C THR A 130 36.34 -79.74 -22.26
N THR A 131 36.45 -78.43 -22.10
CA THR A 131 36.12 -77.44 -23.13
C THR A 131 37.27 -76.46 -23.31
N ASP A 132 37.43 -75.90 -24.50
CA ASP A 132 38.40 -74.85 -24.81
C ASP A 132 37.92 -73.44 -24.42
N ASN A 133 36.64 -73.31 -24.04
CA ASN A 133 36.01 -72.04 -23.71
C ASN A 133 35.05 -72.20 -22.52
N ASP A 134 35.62 -72.26 -21.31
CA ASP A 134 34.85 -72.35 -20.05
C ASP A 134 33.93 -71.13 -19.85
N GLY A 135 34.30 -69.96 -20.41
CA GLY A 135 33.58 -68.70 -20.22
C GLY A 135 32.15 -68.69 -20.79
N LEU A 136 31.83 -69.63 -21.68
CA LEU A 136 30.49 -69.80 -22.26
C LEU A 136 29.48 -70.49 -21.34
N PHE A 137 29.91 -71.01 -20.18
CA PHE A 137 29.07 -71.87 -19.35
C PHE A 137 29.00 -71.43 -17.90
N ALA A 138 27.77 -71.25 -17.38
CA ALA A 138 27.52 -71.14 -15.94
C ALA A 138 27.66 -72.50 -15.24
N VAL A 139 27.34 -73.59 -15.95
CA VAL A 139 27.59 -74.97 -15.50
C VAL A 139 28.30 -75.71 -16.63
N LEU A 140 29.55 -76.13 -16.35
CA LEU A 140 30.40 -76.78 -17.34
C LEU A 140 29.76 -78.05 -17.92
N PRO A 141 30.01 -78.35 -19.20
CA PRO A 141 29.51 -79.57 -19.83
C PRO A 141 29.98 -80.85 -19.14
N ALA A 142 29.04 -81.75 -18.83
CA ALA A 142 29.32 -83.05 -18.20
C ALA A 142 28.48 -84.15 -18.84
N ILE A 143 28.97 -85.39 -18.83
CA ILE A 143 28.25 -86.56 -19.33
C ILE A 143 27.96 -87.51 -18.18
N ASP A 144 26.70 -87.92 -18.03
CA ASP A 144 26.29 -88.91 -17.03
C ASP A 144 26.58 -90.36 -17.48
N SER A 145 26.39 -91.33 -16.58
CA SER A 145 26.63 -92.76 -16.87
C SER A 145 25.68 -93.35 -17.93
N ASN A 146 24.62 -92.64 -18.30
CA ASN A 146 23.71 -93.03 -19.39
C ASN A 146 24.10 -92.37 -20.72
N GLY A 147 25.17 -91.57 -20.74
CA GLY A 147 25.64 -90.88 -21.92
C GLY A 147 24.94 -89.55 -22.23
N ASN A 148 24.19 -88.98 -21.28
CA ASN A 148 23.52 -87.68 -21.49
C ASN A 148 24.47 -86.52 -21.20
N LEU A 149 24.59 -85.57 -22.12
CA LEU A 149 25.34 -84.33 -21.93
C LEU A 149 24.47 -83.29 -21.23
N THR A 150 24.96 -82.69 -20.15
CA THR A 150 24.32 -81.57 -19.46
C THR A 150 25.25 -80.36 -19.39
N TYR A 151 24.69 -79.16 -19.53
CA TYR A 151 25.41 -77.89 -19.40
C TYR A 151 24.41 -76.74 -19.18
N THR A 152 24.88 -75.59 -18.72
CA THR A 152 24.07 -74.36 -18.67
C THR A 152 24.91 -73.24 -19.26
N ALA A 153 24.37 -72.53 -20.26
CA ALA A 153 25.01 -71.34 -20.83
C ALA A 153 25.26 -70.29 -19.74
N ALA A 154 26.37 -69.58 -19.82
CA ALA A 154 26.55 -68.38 -19.01
C ALA A 154 25.62 -67.29 -19.57
N PRO A 155 24.93 -66.51 -18.71
CA PRO A 155 24.16 -65.36 -19.18
C PRO A 155 25.02 -64.45 -20.06
N ASP A 156 24.44 -63.95 -21.14
CA ASP A 156 25.08 -62.99 -22.05
C ASP A 156 26.42 -63.48 -22.65
N ALA A 157 26.59 -64.80 -22.81
CA ALA A 157 27.79 -65.40 -23.38
C ALA A 157 27.48 -66.26 -24.62
N ASN A 158 27.72 -65.70 -25.81
CA ASN A 158 27.62 -66.38 -27.09
C ASN A 158 28.99 -66.82 -27.67
N GLY A 159 28.97 -67.83 -28.53
CA GLY A 159 30.14 -68.32 -29.25
C GLY A 159 30.17 -69.83 -29.42
N THR A 160 31.30 -70.36 -29.88
CA THR A 160 31.51 -71.80 -30.07
C THR A 160 32.56 -72.32 -29.09
N ALA A 161 32.29 -73.47 -28.49
CA ALA A 161 33.21 -74.24 -27.67
C ALA A 161 33.46 -75.62 -28.31
N THR A 162 34.70 -76.11 -28.23
CA THR A 162 35.05 -77.48 -28.61
C THR A 162 35.11 -78.35 -27.36
N LEU A 163 34.18 -79.28 -27.23
CA LEU A 163 34.19 -80.28 -26.17
C LEU A 163 35.14 -81.41 -26.54
N THR A 164 36.00 -81.84 -25.61
CA THR A 164 36.83 -83.04 -25.71
C THR A 164 36.38 -84.07 -24.68
N ILE A 165 36.02 -85.27 -25.14
CA ILE A 165 35.42 -86.33 -24.34
C ILE A 165 36.35 -87.56 -24.33
N VAL A 166 36.62 -88.08 -23.14
CA VAL A 166 37.31 -89.35 -22.93
C VAL A 166 36.47 -90.23 -22.02
N ALA A 167 36.22 -91.48 -22.42
CA ALA A 167 35.58 -92.49 -21.60
C ALA A 167 36.63 -93.43 -21.00
N THR A 168 36.46 -93.82 -19.73
CA THR A 168 37.30 -94.79 -19.03
C THR A 168 36.43 -95.86 -18.39
N ASP A 169 36.74 -97.12 -18.66
CA ASP A 169 36.07 -98.27 -18.05
C ASP A 169 36.58 -98.58 -16.63
N ASP A 170 35.94 -99.51 -15.94
CA ASP A 170 36.35 -100.06 -14.64
C ASP A 170 36.87 -101.51 -14.73
N GLY A 171 37.35 -101.90 -15.91
CA GLY A 171 37.72 -103.27 -16.23
C GLY A 171 38.88 -103.84 -15.40
N THR A 172 39.04 -105.16 -15.47
CA THR A 172 40.07 -105.89 -14.72
C THR A 172 40.85 -106.85 -15.60
N THR A 173 42.17 -106.93 -15.40
CA THR A 173 43.02 -107.98 -15.97
C THR A 173 43.40 -108.96 -14.87
N ASN A 174 43.03 -110.24 -15.04
CA ASN A 174 43.27 -111.31 -14.05
C ASN A 174 42.81 -110.94 -12.62
N GLY A 175 41.62 -110.34 -12.51
CA GLY A 175 41.00 -109.91 -11.24
C GLY A 175 41.63 -108.68 -10.56
N ALA A 176 42.63 -108.03 -11.17
CA ALA A 176 43.17 -106.75 -10.71
C ALA A 176 42.63 -105.60 -11.57
N ALA A 177 42.30 -104.46 -10.95
CA ALA A 177 41.83 -103.27 -11.65
C ALA A 177 42.84 -102.81 -12.72
N ASP A 178 42.37 -102.69 -13.95
CA ASP A 178 43.15 -102.30 -15.12
C ASP A 178 42.32 -101.36 -16.02
N PRO A 179 41.87 -100.20 -15.50
CA PRO A 179 40.97 -99.32 -16.24
C PRO A 179 41.64 -98.80 -17.51
N GLN A 180 40.97 -98.92 -18.64
CA GLN A 180 41.45 -98.43 -19.92
C GLN A 180 40.62 -97.23 -20.41
N SER A 181 41.27 -96.32 -21.14
CA SER A 181 40.63 -95.11 -21.67
C SER A 181 40.51 -95.15 -23.19
N SER A 182 39.38 -94.67 -23.70
CA SER A 182 39.13 -94.49 -25.13
C SER A 182 40.08 -93.44 -25.75
N SER A 183 40.25 -93.45 -27.07
CA SER A 183 40.79 -92.29 -27.79
C SER A 183 39.87 -91.05 -27.62
N PRO A 184 40.41 -89.83 -27.41
CA PRO A 184 39.58 -88.63 -27.26
C PRO A 184 38.71 -88.36 -28.49
N GLN A 185 37.44 -88.04 -28.28
CA GLN A 185 36.53 -87.54 -29.31
C GLN A 185 36.20 -86.08 -29.06
N THR A 186 35.88 -85.33 -30.12
CA THR A 186 35.55 -83.90 -30.02
C THR A 186 34.19 -83.58 -30.62
N ALA A 187 33.50 -82.60 -30.06
CA ALA A 187 32.24 -82.07 -30.59
C ALA A 187 32.16 -80.56 -30.40
N ALA A 188 31.69 -79.84 -31.41
CA ALA A 188 31.45 -78.40 -31.30
C ALA A 188 30.08 -78.12 -30.70
N LEU A 189 30.03 -77.22 -29.72
CA LEU A 189 28.83 -76.66 -29.12
C LEU A 189 28.77 -75.18 -29.45
N THR A 190 27.68 -74.72 -30.04
CA THR A 190 27.49 -73.30 -30.38
C THR A 190 26.35 -72.71 -29.57
N ILE A 191 26.66 -71.63 -28.85
CA ILE A 191 25.73 -70.75 -28.18
C ILE A 191 25.53 -69.52 -29.06
N THR A 192 24.30 -69.21 -29.45
CA THR A 192 23.96 -68.11 -30.36
C THR A 192 23.53 -66.88 -29.58
N GLU A 193 23.85 -65.70 -30.12
CA GLU A 193 23.41 -64.44 -29.51
C GLU A 193 21.88 -64.28 -29.49
N VAL A 194 21.37 -63.66 -28.42
CA VAL A 194 19.98 -63.22 -28.28
C VAL A 194 19.95 -61.75 -27.89
N ASN A 195 19.13 -60.96 -28.59
CA ASN A 195 19.01 -59.54 -28.28
C ASN A 195 18.25 -59.28 -26.98
N ASP A 196 18.89 -58.59 -26.05
CA ASP A 196 18.28 -58.13 -24.80
C ASP A 196 17.54 -56.81 -24.94
N ALA A 197 16.65 -56.53 -23.98
CA ALA A 197 15.91 -55.27 -23.96
C ALA A 197 16.78 -54.11 -23.45
N PRO A 198 16.59 -52.89 -23.99
CA PRO A 198 17.38 -51.75 -23.56
C PRO A 198 16.92 -51.31 -22.18
N THR A 199 17.84 -50.71 -21.42
CA THR A 199 17.54 -50.06 -20.15
C THR A 199 17.99 -48.61 -20.19
N PHE A 200 17.21 -47.73 -19.56
CA PHE A 200 17.56 -46.32 -19.39
C PHE A 200 16.81 -45.73 -18.20
N GLY A 201 17.31 -44.64 -17.66
CA GLY A 201 16.62 -43.78 -16.70
C GLY A 201 16.22 -42.44 -17.33
N THR A 202 15.46 -41.65 -16.58
CA THR A 202 15.17 -40.24 -16.94
C THR A 202 15.48 -39.32 -15.76
N LEU A 203 15.56 -38.01 -15.99
CA LEU A 203 15.61 -37.01 -14.91
C LEU A 203 14.28 -36.86 -14.15
N GLY A 204 13.21 -37.57 -14.55
CA GLY A 204 11.89 -37.51 -13.93
C GLY A 204 11.01 -36.38 -14.46
N ASN A 205 9.99 -36.02 -13.67
CA ASN A 205 9.01 -34.99 -14.04
C ASN A 205 9.65 -33.63 -14.27
N GLN A 206 9.14 -32.89 -15.24
CA GLN A 206 9.62 -31.56 -15.62
C GLN A 206 8.57 -30.50 -15.30
N THR A 207 9.02 -29.30 -14.98
CA THR A 207 8.15 -28.13 -14.78
C THR A 207 8.74 -26.93 -15.53
N VAL A 208 7.90 -26.19 -16.24
CA VAL A 208 8.27 -25.02 -17.05
C VAL A 208 7.16 -23.98 -17.00
N ALA A 209 7.48 -22.70 -17.17
CA ALA A 209 6.48 -21.65 -17.37
C ALA A 209 5.94 -21.66 -18.81
N GLU A 210 4.68 -21.30 -19.02
CA GLU A 210 4.03 -21.28 -20.35
C GLU A 210 4.74 -20.41 -21.39
N ASP A 211 5.44 -19.35 -20.98
CA ASP A 211 6.19 -18.47 -21.90
C ASP A 211 7.71 -18.59 -21.79
N ALA A 212 8.22 -19.73 -21.30
CA ALA A 212 9.66 -19.93 -21.16
C ALA A 212 10.40 -20.04 -22.50
N GLY A 213 9.68 -20.07 -23.62
CA GLY A 213 10.23 -20.28 -24.96
C GLY A 213 10.83 -21.68 -25.12
N ALA A 214 11.79 -21.83 -26.03
CA ALA A 214 12.39 -23.12 -26.36
C ALA A 214 13.19 -23.70 -25.17
N GLN A 215 12.85 -24.92 -24.78
CA GLN A 215 13.52 -25.64 -23.70
C GLN A 215 14.50 -26.68 -24.24
N THR A 216 15.60 -26.85 -23.50
CA THR A 216 16.62 -27.88 -23.76
C THR A 216 17.07 -28.48 -22.43
N VAL A 217 16.81 -29.77 -22.25
CA VAL A 217 17.17 -30.53 -21.05
C VAL A 217 18.23 -31.57 -21.45
N SER A 218 19.50 -31.16 -21.37
CA SER A 218 20.64 -32.03 -21.68
C SER A 218 20.79 -33.15 -20.65
N GLY A 219 21.09 -34.36 -21.12
CA GLY A 219 21.22 -35.54 -20.26
C GLY A 219 19.91 -35.96 -19.62
N PHE A 220 18.77 -35.67 -20.27
CA PHE A 220 17.46 -36.08 -19.80
C PHE A 220 17.34 -37.61 -19.71
N ILE A 221 17.82 -38.33 -20.72
CA ILE A 221 18.05 -39.77 -20.62
C ILE A 221 19.31 -40.02 -19.79
N THR A 222 19.16 -40.78 -18.72
CA THR A 222 20.26 -41.18 -17.84
C THR A 222 20.59 -42.66 -18.07
N THR A 223 21.86 -43.01 -17.98
CA THR A 223 22.34 -44.42 -18.08
C THR A 223 21.73 -45.23 -19.24
N PRO A 224 21.75 -44.75 -20.51
CA PRO A 224 21.30 -45.54 -21.64
C PRO A 224 22.20 -46.77 -21.81
N ASN A 225 21.60 -47.96 -21.80
CA ASN A 225 22.26 -49.23 -22.07
C ASN A 225 21.43 -50.00 -23.11
N PRO A 226 21.96 -50.32 -24.30
CA PRO A 226 21.24 -51.03 -25.34
C PRO A 226 20.73 -52.43 -24.94
N GLY A 227 21.38 -53.08 -23.98
CA GLY A 227 21.06 -54.44 -23.52
C GLY A 227 22.34 -55.21 -23.14
N GLY A 228 22.18 -56.38 -22.52
CA GLY A 228 23.19 -57.45 -22.47
C GLY A 228 24.59 -57.13 -21.94
N ALA A 229 25.54 -58.02 -22.25
CA ALA A 229 26.95 -57.90 -21.93
C ALA A 229 27.74 -57.19 -23.04
N ALA A 230 29.01 -57.55 -23.25
CA ALA A 230 29.94 -56.80 -24.11
C ALA A 230 29.59 -56.87 -25.61
N ASP A 231 28.87 -57.90 -26.02
CA ASP A 231 28.45 -58.18 -27.40
C ASP A 231 27.39 -57.19 -27.91
N GLU A 232 26.58 -56.62 -27.02
CA GLU A 232 25.56 -55.62 -27.36
C GLU A 232 26.03 -54.17 -27.21
N SER A 233 27.26 -53.95 -26.70
CA SER A 233 27.80 -52.60 -26.43
C SER A 233 27.92 -51.69 -27.67
N GLY A 234 27.86 -52.26 -28.87
CA GLY A 234 27.89 -51.53 -30.14
C GLY A 234 26.52 -51.14 -30.70
N GLN A 235 25.43 -51.61 -30.08
CA GLN A 235 24.07 -51.29 -30.49
C GLN A 235 23.71 -49.83 -30.18
N THR A 236 22.71 -49.31 -30.89
CA THR A 236 22.22 -47.94 -30.70
C THR A 236 20.76 -47.92 -30.26
N ILE A 237 20.43 -47.01 -29.33
CA ILE A 237 19.05 -46.81 -28.89
C ILE A 237 18.46 -45.60 -29.61
N THR A 238 17.33 -45.80 -30.27
CA THR A 238 16.50 -44.72 -30.83
C THR A 238 15.38 -44.37 -29.85
N PHE A 239 15.24 -43.08 -29.53
CA PHE A 239 14.17 -42.60 -28.65
C PHE A 239 13.03 -41.97 -29.46
N VAL A 240 11.81 -42.40 -29.17
CA VAL A 240 10.58 -41.79 -29.65
C VAL A 240 9.82 -41.22 -28.45
N VAL A 241 9.37 -39.98 -28.57
CA VAL A 241 8.55 -39.32 -27.55
C VAL A 241 7.20 -38.97 -28.15
N THR A 242 6.14 -39.28 -27.41
CA THR A 242 4.77 -38.85 -27.70
C THR A 242 4.18 -38.17 -26.48
N THR A 243 3.20 -37.29 -26.66
CA THR A 243 2.46 -36.67 -25.57
C THR A 243 0.96 -36.89 -25.70
N ASP A 244 0.24 -36.88 -24.58
CA ASP A 244 -1.23 -36.91 -24.53
C ASP A 244 -1.87 -35.52 -24.73
N ASN A 245 -1.07 -34.46 -24.77
CA ASN A 245 -1.52 -33.09 -24.87
C ASN A 245 -0.64 -32.25 -25.81
N ASP A 246 -0.72 -32.54 -27.11
CA ASP A 246 -0.01 -31.81 -28.16
C ASP A 246 -0.32 -30.30 -28.15
N GLY A 247 -1.51 -29.91 -27.67
CA GLY A 247 -1.96 -28.51 -27.63
C GLY A 247 -1.14 -27.61 -26.71
N LEU A 248 -0.34 -28.17 -25.80
CA LEU A 248 0.56 -27.40 -24.94
C LEU A 248 1.88 -27.00 -25.62
N PHE A 249 2.14 -27.49 -26.84
CA PHE A 249 3.44 -27.33 -27.48
C PHE A 249 3.34 -26.70 -28.87
N SER A 250 4.09 -25.60 -29.08
CA SER A 250 4.33 -25.02 -30.41
C SER A 250 5.40 -25.82 -31.17
N VAL A 251 6.31 -26.47 -30.44
CA VAL A 251 7.26 -27.48 -30.94
C VAL A 251 7.19 -28.71 -30.04
N LEU A 252 6.74 -29.83 -30.60
CA LEU A 252 6.53 -31.07 -29.86
C LEU A 252 7.83 -31.59 -29.20
N PRO A 253 7.73 -32.27 -28.04
CA PRO A 253 8.87 -32.86 -27.37
C PRO A 253 9.60 -33.92 -28.20
N THR A 254 10.92 -33.80 -28.31
CA THR A 254 11.79 -34.78 -28.98
C THR A 254 13.03 -35.08 -28.15
N ILE A 255 13.57 -36.29 -28.28
CA ILE A 255 14.85 -36.68 -27.67
C ILE A 255 15.85 -37.03 -28.76
N ASP A 256 17.04 -36.43 -28.69
CA ASP A 256 18.13 -36.75 -29.62
C ASP A 256 18.94 -37.99 -29.19
N SER A 257 19.89 -38.42 -30.04
CA SER A 257 20.76 -39.58 -29.76
C SER A 257 21.69 -39.39 -28.55
N ASN A 258 21.86 -38.16 -28.06
CA ASN A 258 22.63 -37.87 -26.86
C ASN A 258 21.76 -37.86 -25.60
N GLY A 259 20.46 -38.17 -25.73
CA GLY A 259 19.53 -38.17 -24.62
C GLY A 259 19.06 -36.77 -24.20
N THR A 260 19.14 -35.77 -25.08
CA THR A 260 18.69 -34.40 -24.80
C THR A 260 17.23 -34.23 -25.20
N LEU A 261 16.38 -33.81 -24.24
CA LEU A 261 14.98 -33.48 -24.49
C LEU A 261 14.84 -32.01 -24.92
N THR A 262 14.12 -31.75 -26.00
CA THR A 262 13.80 -30.40 -26.49
C THR A 262 12.31 -30.25 -26.77
N TYR A 263 11.73 -29.11 -26.43
CA TYR A 263 10.33 -28.76 -26.70
C TYR A 263 10.14 -27.24 -26.66
N THR A 264 9.00 -26.73 -27.12
CA THR A 264 8.61 -25.32 -26.93
C THR A 264 7.12 -25.31 -26.60
N THR A 265 6.75 -24.67 -25.50
CA THR A 265 5.34 -24.49 -25.11
C THR A 265 4.63 -23.55 -26.08
N VAL A 266 3.30 -23.61 -26.15
CA VAL A 266 2.53 -22.53 -26.79
C VAL A 266 2.46 -21.34 -25.82
N ASP A 267 2.48 -20.13 -26.38
CA ASP A 267 2.23 -18.91 -25.60
C ASP A 267 0.85 -19.00 -24.91
N ASP A 268 0.78 -18.53 -23.65
CA ASP A 268 -0.44 -18.54 -22.81
C ASP A 268 -1.09 -19.94 -22.59
N GLY A 269 -0.33 -21.01 -22.83
CA GLY A 269 -0.81 -22.39 -22.69
C GLY A 269 -0.28 -23.09 -21.45
N ASN A 270 -1.14 -23.29 -20.46
CA ASN A 270 -0.79 -23.97 -19.21
C ASN A 270 -1.45 -25.34 -19.05
N GLY A 271 -0.92 -26.14 -18.11
CA GLY A 271 -1.51 -27.41 -17.72
C GLY A 271 -0.48 -28.51 -17.55
N THR A 272 -0.87 -29.75 -17.82
CA THR A 272 0.00 -30.92 -17.68
C THR A 272 -0.06 -31.76 -18.95
N ALA A 273 1.09 -32.28 -19.36
CA ALA A 273 1.26 -33.28 -20.40
C ALA A 273 1.95 -34.52 -19.82
N THR A 274 1.47 -35.71 -20.16
CA THR A 274 2.21 -36.96 -19.96
C THR A 274 3.09 -37.18 -21.19
N LEU A 275 4.41 -37.28 -21.00
CA LEU A 275 5.32 -37.69 -22.05
C LEU A 275 5.57 -39.19 -21.94
N THR A 276 5.30 -39.92 -23.01
CA THR A 276 5.62 -41.35 -23.16
C THR A 276 6.88 -41.46 -24.00
N ILE A 277 7.95 -41.98 -23.40
CA ILE A 277 9.26 -42.18 -24.01
C ILE A 277 9.47 -43.67 -24.27
N THR A 278 9.67 -44.04 -25.53
CA THR A 278 10.01 -45.39 -25.95
C THR A 278 11.44 -45.40 -26.49
N GLY A 279 12.33 -46.13 -25.83
CA GLY A 279 13.68 -46.41 -26.32
C GLY A 279 13.70 -47.79 -26.99
N THR A 280 14.19 -47.85 -28.22
CA THR A 280 14.26 -49.08 -29.04
C THR A 280 15.71 -49.29 -29.48
N ASP A 281 16.30 -50.44 -29.17
CA ASP A 281 17.62 -50.82 -29.68
C ASP A 281 17.55 -51.29 -31.15
N ASP A 282 18.71 -51.44 -31.78
CA ASP A 282 18.88 -51.98 -33.14
C ASP A 282 19.46 -53.40 -33.17
N GLY A 283 19.33 -54.13 -32.07
CA GLY A 283 19.98 -55.41 -31.87
C GLY A 283 19.44 -56.56 -32.73
N THR A 284 20.18 -57.67 -32.72
CA THR A 284 19.90 -58.84 -33.55
C THR A 284 19.96 -60.12 -32.76
N THR A 285 19.03 -61.05 -33.03
CA THR A 285 19.08 -62.43 -32.53
C THR A 285 19.52 -63.34 -33.68
N ASN A 286 20.65 -64.04 -33.51
CA ASN A 286 21.24 -64.91 -34.54
C ASN A 286 21.36 -64.23 -35.92
N GLY A 287 21.91 -63.01 -35.93
CA GLY A 287 22.11 -62.18 -37.14
C GLY A 287 20.84 -61.63 -37.80
N SER A 288 19.65 -61.85 -37.22
CA SER A 288 18.39 -61.27 -37.69
C SER A 288 17.94 -60.13 -36.79
N ALA A 289 17.47 -59.01 -37.37
CA ALA A 289 16.98 -57.87 -36.59
C ALA A 289 15.86 -58.29 -35.62
N ASP A 290 16.08 -58.01 -34.33
CA ASP A 290 15.16 -58.35 -33.25
C ASP A 290 15.05 -57.16 -32.25
N PRO A 291 14.69 -55.96 -32.73
CA PRO A 291 14.71 -54.77 -31.89
C PRO A 291 13.79 -54.93 -30.68
N LYS A 292 14.32 -54.69 -29.48
CA LYS A 292 13.53 -54.67 -28.24
C LYS A 292 13.27 -53.23 -27.82
N SER A 293 12.38 -53.03 -26.85
CA SER A 293 12.04 -51.68 -26.41
C SER A 293 11.62 -51.62 -24.95
N LEU A 294 11.96 -50.50 -24.32
CA LEU A 294 11.49 -50.12 -22.99
C LEU A 294 10.70 -48.80 -23.10
N THR A 295 9.55 -48.73 -22.44
CA THR A 295 8.71 -47.53 -22.39
C THR A 295 8.63 -46.99 -20.97
N GLN A 296 8.78 -45.67 -20.82
CA GLN A 296 8.63 -44.93 -19.58
C GLN A 296 7.75 -43.70 -19.78
N THR A 297 7.14 -43.22 -18.70
CA THR A 297 6.31 -42.02 -18.72
C THR A 297 6.78 -41.01 -17.67
N ILE A 298 6.79 -39.73 -18.02
CA ILE A 298 6.97 -38.62 -17.07
C ILE A 298 5.84 -37.61 -17.23
N THR A 299 5.64 -36.78 -16.21
CA THR A 299 4.74 -35.61 -16.29
C THR A 299 5.55 -34.35 -16.57
N LEU A 300 5.13 -33.58 -17.56
CA LEU A 300 5.58 -32.21 -17.82
C LEU A 300 4.47 -31.25 -17.41
N THR A 301 4.74 -30.41 -16.42
CA THR A 301 3.81 -29.39 -15.94
C THR A 301 4.20 -28.03 -16.51
N VAL A 302 3.29 -27.42 -17.25
CA VAL A 302 3.39 -26.03 -17.70
C VAL A 302 2.64 -25.15 -16.71
N THR A 303 3.36 -24.31 -15.96
CA THR A 303 2.79 -23.42 -14.95
C THR A 303 2.39 -22.10 -15.55
N GLU A 304 1.25 -21.59 -15.08
CA GLU A 304 0.75 -20.25 -15.38
C GLU A 304 1.80 -19.20 -15.02
N VAL A 305 1.94 -18.17 -15.84
CA VAL A 305 2.60 -16.91 -15.49
C VAL A 305 1.61 -15.76 -15.63
N ASN A 306 1.85 -14.66 -14.92
CA ASN A 306 1.04 -13.47 -15.15
C ASN A 306 1.48 -12.77 -16.44
N ASP A 307 0.57 -12.42 -17.33
CA ASP A 307 0.82 -11.57 -18.49
C ASP A 307 0.54 -10.10 -18.16
N ALA A 308 1.25 -9.20 -18.85
CA ALA A 308 1.02 -7.78 -18.63
C ALA A 308 -0.35 -7.36 -19.20
N PRO A 309 -1.19 -6.64 -18.43
CA PRO A 309 -2.47 -6.16 -18.93
C PRO A 309 -2.26 -5.11 -20.01
N SER A 310 -3.31 -4.86 -20.78
CA SER A 310 -3.37 -3.76 -21.74
C SER A 310 -4.68 -2.99 -21.61
N PHE A 311 -4.66 -1.72 -22.00
CA PHE A 311 -5.86 -0.90 -22.02
C PHE A 311 -5.80 0.08 -23.19
N ILE A 312 -6.93 0.67 -23.54
CA ILE A 312 -7.04 1.75 -24.52
C ILE A 312 -7.82 2.88 -23.87
N VAL A 313 -7.24 4.07 -23.82
CA VAL A 313 -7.93 5.26 -23.32
C VAL A 313 -8.81 5.89 -24.40
N GLY A 314 -9.89 6.51 -23.97
CA GLY A 314 -10.76 7.32 -24.82
C GLY A 314 -10.03 8.54 -25.38
N GLY A 315 -10.69 9.26 -26.27
CA GLY A 315 -10.13 10.48 -26.87
C GLY A 315 -9.93 11.62 -25.88
N ASN A 316 -9.26 12.68 -26.33
CA ASN A 316 -9.12 13.93 -25.59
C ASN A 316 -10.48 14.50 -25.22
N GLN A 317 -10.57 15.10 -24.02
CA GLN A 317 -11.78 15.75 -23.54
C GLN A 317 -11.67 17.26 -23.79
N ALA A 318 -12.78 17.88 -24.16
CA ALA A 318 -12.93 19.32 -24.26
C ALA A 318 -14.21 19.72 -23.54
N ILE A 319 -14.06 20.57 -22.53
CA ILE A 319 -15.15 21.06 -21.69
C ILE A 319 -14.97 22.56 -21.50
N ASN A 320 -16.02 23.27 -21.13
CA ASN A 320 -15.86 24.66 -20.73
C ASN A 320 -15.53 24.72 -19.23
N GLU A 321 -14.96 25.84 -18.79
CA GLU A 321 -14.93 26.13 -17.36
C GLU A 321 -16.36 26.20 -16.79
N ASP A 322 -16.47 26.02 -15.48
CA ASP A 322 -17.73 25.94 -14.73
C ASP A 322 -18.69 24.79 -15.08
N ALA A 323 -18.28 23.85 -15.93
CA ALA A 323 -19.11 22.69 -16.29
C ALA A 323 -19.39 21.74 -15.11
N GLY A 324 -18.79 21.97 -13.94
CA GLY A 324 -18.96 21.15 -12.74
C GLY A 324 -18.42 19.73 -12.90
N ALA A 325 -19.02 18.79 -12.18
CA ALA A 325 -18.57 17.40 -12.15
C ALA A 325 -18.84 16.68 -13.49
N GLN A 326 -17.80 16.04 -14.03
CA GLN A 326 -17.83 15.27 -15.26
C GLN A 326 -17.72 13.77 -14.98
N THR A 327 -18.47 12.98 -15.76
CA THR A 327 -18.42 11.51 -15.76
C THR A 327 -18.38 11.02 -17.19
N VAL A 328 -17.30 10.35 -17.56
CA VAL A 328 -17.11 9.76 -18.90
C VAL A 328 -17.10 8.24 -18.76
N ALA A 329 -18.26 7.64 -19.00
CA ALA A 329 -18.43 6.19 -18.95
C ALA A 329 -17.64 5.49 -20.07
N ASN A 330 -17.10 4.30 -19.77
CA ASN A 330 -16.29 3.51 -20.70
C ASN A 330 -15.11 4.31 -21.29
N PHE A 331 -14.53 5.21 -20.49
CA PHE A 331 -13.37 5.98 -20.89
C PHE A 331 -12.16 5.10 -21.14
N VAL A 332 -12.01 4.00 -20.40
CA VAL A 332 -10.98 2.99 -20.64
C VAL A 332 -11.60 1.69 -21.10
N SER A 333 -11.09 1.15 -22.20
CA SER A 333 -11.31 -0.23 -22.60
C SER A 333 -10.18 -1.10 -22.05
N ILE A 334 -10.53 -2.12 -21.27
CA ILE A 334 -9.60 -2.94 -20.49
C ILE A 334 -9.44 -4.31 -21.11
N ASN A 335 -8.21 -4.78 -21.22
CA ASN A 335 -7.87 -6.16 -21.50
C ASN A 335 -6.94 -6.69 -20.39
N PRO A 336 -7.44 -7.53 -19.47
CA PRO A 336 -6.66 -8.04 -18.35
C PRO A 336 -5.41 -8.84 -18.75
N GLY A 337 -5.39 -9.43 -19.96
CA GLY A 337 -4.28 -10.24 -20.45
C GLY A 337 -4.79 -11.40 -21.29
N SER A 338 -4.17 -12.56 -21.12
CA SER A 338 -4.56 -13.82 -21.76
C SER A 338 -5.90 -14.36 -21.19
N SER A 339 -6.46 -15.41 -21.80
CA SER A 339 -7.85 -15.81 -21.50
C SER A 339 -8.07 -16.43 -20.10
N ASN A 340 -7.06 -17.14 -19.60
CA ASN A 340 -6.85 -17.61 -18.22
C ASN A 340 -6.86 -16.46 -17.20
N GLU A 341 -6.55 -15.23 -17.64
CA GLU A 341 -6.47 -14.04 -16.80
C GLU A 341 -7.72 -13.14 -16.86
N SER A 342 -8.75 -13.55 -17.59
CA SER A 342 -9.98 -12.76 -17.81
C SER A 342 -10.73 -12.33 -16.53
N SER A 343 -10.40 -12.93 -15.38
CA SER A 343 -10.96 -12.56 -14.07
C SER A 343 -10.12 -11.54 -13.29
N GLN A 344 -8.92 -11.23 -13.76
CA GLN A 344 -8.07 -10.21 -13.15
C GLN A 344 -8.70 -8.82 -13.32
N THR A 345 -8.40 -7.93 -12.38
CA THR A 345 -8.91 -6.55 -12.38
C THR A 345 -7.75 -5.56 -12.37
N LEU A 346 -7.90 -4.47 -13.11
CA LEU A 346 -6.91 -3.40 -13.15
C LEU A 346 -7.20 -2.33 -12.09
N THR A 347 -6.13 -1.85 -11.48
CA THR A 347 -6.12 -0.64 -10.64
C THR A 347 -5.47 0.50 -11.43
N PHE A 348 -6.16 1.62 -11.56
CA PHE A 348 -5.67 2.80 -12.26
C PHE A 348 -5.06 3.81 -11.30
N THR A 349 -3.93 4.39 -11.70
CA THR A 349 -3.34 5.56 -11.06
C THR A 349 -3.11 6.64 -12.09
N LEU A 350 -3.52 7.86 -11.76
CA LEU A 350 -3.46 9.01 -12.66
C LEU A 350 -2.54 10.06 -12.07
N THR A 351 -1.77 10.70 -12.94
CA THR A 351 -1.10 11.97 -12.64
C THR A 351 -1.48 12.99 -13.70
N THR A 352 -1.53 14.27 -13.34
CA THR A 352 -1.72 15.36 -14.29
C THR A 352 -0.58 16.36 -14.15
N ASP A 353 -0.23 17.03 -15.25
CA ASP A 353 0.75 18.11 -15.26
C ASP A 353 0.16 19.46 -14.82
N ASN A 354 -1.16 19.52 -14.63
CA ASN A 354 -1.88 20.72 -14.22
C ASN A 354 -3.03 20.38 -13.26
N ASP A 355 -2.67 20.02 -12.02
CA ASP A 355 -3.64 19.73 -10.94
C ASP A 355 -4.49 20.95 -10.56
N THR A 356 -4.01 22.17 -10.83
CA THR A 356 -4.70 23.40 -10.43
C THR A 356 -6.01 23.65 -11.18
N LEU A 357 -6.22 23.01 -12.34
CA LEU A 357 -7.49 23.07 -13.09
C LEU A 357 -8.65 22.30 -12.43
N PHE A 358 -8.35 21.45 -11.46
CA PHE A 358 -9.35 20.54 -10.89
C PHE A 358 -9.73 20.93 -9.46
N ALA A 359 -11.03 20.99 -9.18
CA ALA A 359 -11.58 20.99 -7.82
C ALA A 359 -11.64 19.56 -7.26
N VAL A 360 -11.87 18.57 -8.13
CA VAL A 360 -11.71 17.14 -7.84
C VAL A 360 -10.83 16.54 -8.93
N THR A 361 -9.65 16.05 -8.54
CA THR A 361 -8.65 15.49 -9.45
C THR A 361 -9.20 14.30 -10.23
N PRO A 362 -8.78 14.10 -11.50
CA PRO A 362 -9.22 12.98 -12.32
C PRO A 362 -8.96 11.61 -11.70
N ALA A 363 -9.96 10.74 -11.73
CA ALA A 363 -9.89 9.36 -11.27
C ALA A 363 -10.57 8.41 -12.26
N ILE A 364 -10.05 7.18 -12.36
CA ILE A 364 -10.66 6.11 -13.16
C ILE A 364 -11.01 4.97 -12.22
N ASP A 365 -12.27 4.54 -12.23
CA ASP A 365 -12.72 3.39 -11.45
C ASP A 365 -12.39 2.05 -12.14
N ALA A 366 -12.64 0.93 -11.45
CA ALA A 366 -12.38 -0.41 -11.98
C ALA A 366 -13.22 -0.77 -13.22
N SER A 367 -14.28 -0.02 -13.52
CA SER A 367 -15.09 -0.18 -14.74
C SER A 367 -14.54 0.58 -15.94
N GLY A 368 -13.49 1.38 -15.74
CA GLY A 368 -12.93 2.26 -16.75
C GLY A 368 -13.70 3.59 -16.91
N THR A 369 -14.47 4.01 -15.90
CA THR A 369 -15.18 5.29 -15.92
C THR A 369 -14.28 6.40 -15.37
N LEU A 370 -14.09 7.47 -16.15
CA LEU A 370 -13.33 8.66 -15.74
C LEU A 370 -14.26 9.66 -15.04
N THR A 371 -13.85 10.17 -13.89
CA THR A 371 -14.53 11.27 -13.19
C THR A 371 -13.55 12.38 -12.84
N TYR A 372 -14.00 13.63 -12.90
CA TYR A 372 -13.24 14.82 -12.50
C TYR A 372 -14.20 15.99 -12.28
N THR A 373 -13.77 17.01 -11.55
CA THR A 373 -14.51 18.28 -11.44
C THR A 373 -13.55 19.42 -11.74
N ILE A 374 -13.89 20.23 -12.74
CA ILE A 374 -13.15 21.45 -13.08
C ILE A 374 -13.37 22.48 -11.97
N ARG A 375 -12.33 23.24 -11.63
CA ARG A 375 -12.46 24.37 -10.71
C ARG A 375 -13.14 25.54 -11.43
N ASP A 376 -14.02 26.24 -10.74
CA ASP A 376 -14.61 27.47 -11.23
C ASP A 376 -13.49 28.43 -11.68
N ASP A 377 -13.72 29.12 -12.80
CA ASP A 377 -12.77 30.06 -13.43
C ASP A 377 -11.40 29.45 -13.88
N GLY A 378 -11.29 28.12 -13.91
CA GLY A 378 -10.06 27.42 -14.25
C GLY A 378 -9.99 26.98 -15.71
N PHE A 379 -9.34 27.74 -16.59
CA PHE A 379 -9.14 27.37 -18.00
C PHE A 379 -7.71 26.94 -18.38
N GLY A 380 -7.57 26.14 -19.44
CA GLY A 380 -6.28 25.69 -19.95
C GLY A 380 -6.26 24.23 -20.41
N VAL A 381 -5.10 23.59 -20.34
CA VAL A 381 -4.93 22.17 -20.71
C VAL A 381 -4.23 21.42 -19.58
N ALA A 382 -4.72 20.22 -19.30
CA ALA A 382 -4.11 19.22 -18.42
C ALA A 382 -3.85 17.94 -19.20
N ASN A 383 -2.62 17.43 -19.18
CA ASN A 383 -2.25 16.12 -19.71
C ASN A 383 -2.28 15.08 -18.59
N LEU A 384 -3.19 14.11 -18.71
CA LEU A 384 -3.33 13.01 -17.77
C LEU A 384 -2.44 11.85 -18.22
N THR A 385 -1.51 11.44 -17.38
CA THR A 385 -0.77 10.18 -17.53
C THR A 385 -1.50 9.11 -16.74
N ILE A 386 -1.99 8.09 -17.45
CA ILE A 386 -2.76 6.99 -16.90
C ILE A 386 -1.84 5.76 -16.85
N ASN A 387 -1.69 5.21 -15.65
CA ASN A 387 -0.98 3.96 -15.40
C ASN A 387 -1.98 2.94 -14.87
N ALA A 388 -1.80 1.67 -15.22
CA ALA A 388 -2.62 0.58 -14.72
C ALA A 388 -1.76 -0.61 -14.31
N ILE A 389 -2.14 -1.25 -13.21
CA ILE A 389 -1.55 -2.51 -12.74
C ILE A 389 -2.66 -3.54 -12.57
N ASP A 390 -2.41 -4.80 -12.91
CA ASP A 390 -3.32 -5.90 -12.57
C ASP A 390 -3.23 -6.26 -11.07
N ASN A 391 -4.05 -7.23 -10.65
CA ASN A 391 -4.05 -7.80 -9.31
C ASN A 391 -3.62 -9.27 -9.28
N ALA A 392 -2.81 -9.69 -10.24
CA ALA A 392 -2.52 -11.08 -10.49
C ALA A 392 -1.80 -11.78 -9.33
N ILE A 393 -1.98 -13.11 -9.29
CA ILE A 393 -1.35 -14.00 -8.33
C ILE A 393 -0.78 -15.19 -9.11
N THR A 394 0.52 -15.39 -9.02
CA THR A 394 1.21 -16.54 -9.61
C THR A 394 1.67 -17.48 -8.50
N ASN A 395 1.26 -18.75 -8.56
CA ASN A 395 1.57 -19.77 -7.55
C ASN A 395 1.24 -19.34 -6.10
N GLY A 396 0.12 -18.64 -5.92
CA GLY A 396 -0.36 -18.17 -4.61
C GLY A 396 0.37 -16.94 -4.05
N SER A 397 1.30 -16.34 -4.80
CA SER A 397 1.96 -15.09 -4.44
C SER A 397 1.53 -13.93 -5.36
N PRO A 398 1.34 -12.71 -4.84
CA PRO A 398 1.05 -11.55 -5.69
C PRO A 398 2.17 -11.34 -6.73
N ASP A 399 1.80 -11.25 -8.00
CA ASP A 399 2.70 -10.99 -9.14
C ASP A 399 2.13 -9.89 -10.06
N PRO A 400 1.90 -8.67 -9.55
CA PRO A 400 1.24 -7.64 -10.33
C PRO A 400 2.12 -7.12 -11.47
N LYS A 401 1.57 -7.02 -12.68
CA LYS A 401 2.26 -6.41 -13.83
C LYS A 401 1.60 -5.09 -14.23
N ALA A 402 2.43 -4.18 -14.74
CA ALA A 402 2.00 -2.87 -15.19
C ALA A 402 1.75 -2.86 -16.70
N ALA A 403 0.64 -2.27 -17.11
CA ALA A 403 0.39 -1.94 -18.50
C ALA A 403 1.23 -0.73 -18.94
N PRO A 404 1.57 -0.59 -20.24
CA PRO A 404 2.17 0.63 -20.78
C PRO A 404 1.29 1.86 -20.47
N SER A 405 1.92 2.95 -20.02
CA SER A 405 1.20 4.18 -19.70
C SER A 405 0.65 4.86 -20.95
N GLN A 406 -0.48 5.54 -20.80
CA GLN A 406 -1.11 6.32 -21.87
C GLN A 406 -1.36 7.74 -21.41
N VAL A 407 -1.33 8.68 -22.36
CA VAL A 407 -1.53 10.11 -22.09
C VAL A 407 -2.73 10.61 -22.89
N VAL A 408 -3.59 11.38 -22.22
CA VAL A 408 -4.77 12.03 -22.80
C VAL A 408 -4.89 13.44 -22.25
N SER A 409 -5.36 14.40 -23.05
CA SER A 409 -5.53 15.77 -22.59
C SER A 409 -6.98 16.07 -22.23
N ILE A 410 -7.18 16.84 -21.16
CA ILE A 410 -8.40 17.58 -20.89
C ILE A 410 -8.14 19.05 -21.23
N THR A 411 -8.87 19.58 -22.20
CA THR A 411 -8.89 21.01 -22.54
C THR A 411 -10.10 21.66 -21.88
N VAL A 412 -9.86 22.67 -21.05
CA VAL A 412 -10.89 23.53 -20.47
C VAL A 412 -10.90 24.83 -21.24
N ASN A 413 -11.98 25.09 -21.98
CA ASN A 413 -12.16 26.32 -22.73
C ASN A 413 -12.66 27.41 -21.80
N PRO A 414 -12.10 28.63 -21.91
CA PRO A 414 -12.61 29.74 -21.11
C PRO A 414 -14.03 30.14 -21.52
N ILE A 415 -14.83 30.49 -20.54
CA ILE A 415 -16.07 31.25 -20.62
C ILE A 415 -15.73 32.67 -20.15
N ASN A 416 -16.46 33.67 -20.65
CA ASN A 416 -16.24 35.03 -20.18
C ASN A 416 -17.08 35.26 -18.91
N ASP A 417 -16.41 35.51 -17.81
CA ASP A 417 -17.01 35.72 -16.51
C ASP A 417 -17.06 37.20 -16.12
N VAL A 418 -17.78 37.52 -15.03
CA VAL A 418 -17.97 38.91 -14.61
C VAL A 418 -16.77 39.38 -13.79
N PRO A 419 -16.22 40.59 -14.04
CA PRO A 419 -15.20 41.14 -13.16
C PRO A 419 -15.78 41.40 -11.78
N VAL A 420 -15.01 41.16 -10.72
CA VAL A 420 -15.41 41.34 -9.32
C VAL A 420 -14.62 42.49 -8.69
N ILE A 421 -15.32 43.49 -8.14
CA ILE A 421 -14.69 44.57 -7.39
C ILE A 421 -14.20 44.05 -6.03
N ILE A 422 -12.89 44.16 -5.77
CA ILE A 422 -12.20 43.63 -4.58
C ILE A 422 -11.72 44.70 -3.60
N SER A 423 -11.77 45.98 -3.99
CA SER A 423 -11.43 47.11 -3.12
C SER A 423 -12.48 47.39 -2.05
N ASP A 424 -12.12 48.21 -1.06
CA ASP A 424 -13.06 48.72 -0.05
C ASP A 424 -14.22 49.51 -0.69
N ASN A 425 -15.39 49.41 -0.08
CA ASN A 425 -16.60 50.13 -0.50
C ASN A 425 -16.85 51.42 0.30
N THR A 426 -15.96 51.75 1.23
CA THR A 426 -16.04 52.97 2.05
C THR A 426 -14.71 53.69 2.10
N PHE A 427 -14.74 55.00 1.93
CA PHE A 427 -13.57 55.86 1.97
C PHE A 427 -13.82 57.04 2.90
N THR A 428 -12.77 57.49 3.58
CA THR A 428 -12.79 58.71 4.38
C THR A 428 -11.72 59.64 3.86
N VAL A 429 -12.09 60.89 3.64
CA VAL A 429 -11.21 61.90 3.08
C VAL A 429 -11.43 63.23 3.80
N ALA A 430 -10.34 63.95 4.08
CA ALA A 430 -10.45 65.31 4.59
C ALA A 430 -11.13 66.21 3.56
N GLU A 431 -11.74 67.29 4.01
CA GLU A 431 -12.11 68.36 3.08
C GLU A 431 -10.87 69.01 2.43
N ASN A 432 -11.10 69.90 1.47
CA ASN A 432 -10.05 70.64 0.76
C ASN A 432 -9.08 69.78 -0.10
N VAL A 433 -9.34 68.48 -0.25
CA VAL A 433 -8.59 67.59 -1.16
C VAL A 433 -9.51 66.86 -2.14
N THR A 434 -9.01 66.55 -3.33
CA THR A 434 -9.82 65.90 -4.38
C THR A 434 -9.67 64.40 -4.45
N THR A 435 -8.51 63.84 -4.10
CA THR A 435 -8.26 62.40 -4.24
C THR A 435 -8.94 61.63 -3.11
N VAL A 436 -9.72 60.61 -3.45
CA VAL A 436 -10.46 59.79 -2.48
C VAL A 436 -9.73 58.48 -2.20
N GLY A 437 -9.46 57.69 -3.23
CA GLY A 437 -8.94 56.33 -3.12
C GLY A 437 -8.88 55.63 -4.47
N SER A 438 -8.74 54.31 -4.47
CA SER A 438 -8.71 53.47 -5.68
C SER A 438 -9.73 52.34 -5.60
N ILE A 439 -10.31 52.01 -6.75
CA ILE A 439 -11.10 50.80 -6.97
C ILE A 439 -10.25 49.79 -7.72
N GLU A 440 -10.30 48.55 -7.26
CA GLU A 440 -9.63 47.41 -7.88
C GLU A 440 -10.70 46.36 -8.18
N ALA A 441 -10.60 45.76 -9.35
CA ALA A 441 -11.43 44.65 -9.76
C ALA A 441 -10.55 43.55 -10.36
N ASP A 442 -10.90 42.32 -10.05
CA ASP A 442 -10.28 41.12 -10.57
C ASP A 442 -11.20 40.50 -11.62
N ASP A 443 -10.65 40.07 -12.74
CA ASP A 443 -11.37 39.43 -13.83
C ASP A 443 -10.75 38.04 -14.01
N PRO A 444 -11.52 36.94 -13.91
CA PRO A 444 -10.90 35.61 -13.81
C PRO A 444 -10.13 35.20 -15.07
N GLU A 445 -10.42 35.82 -16.22
CA GLU A 445 -9.69 35.62 -17.48
C GLU A 445 -8.52 36.61 -17.68
N ASP A 446 -8.16 37.36 -16.63
CA ASP A 446 -7.15 38.45 -16.65
C ASP A 446 -7.48 39.52 -17.72
N GLU A 447 -8.76 39.70 -18.04
CA GLU A 447 -9.17 40.68 -19.03
C GLU A 447 -9.10 42.12 -18.50
N ALA A 448 -8.98 43.09 -19.41
CA ALA A 448 -8.90 44.49 -19.04
C ALA A 448 -10.26 45.02 -18.55
N VAL A 449 -10.33 45.45 -17.30
CA VAL A 449 -11.54 46.02 -16.69
C VAL A 449 -11.64 47.53 -16.89
N THR A 450 -12.84 48.01 -17.16
CA THR A 450 -13.20 49.43 -17.22
C THR A 450 -14.20 49.80 -16.13
N PHE A 451 -14.07 51.00 -15.56
CA PHE A 451 -14.94 51.49 -14.50
C PHE A 451 -15.88 52.61 -14.98
N VAL A 452 -17.14 52.55 -14.59
CA VAL A 452 -18.16 53.57 -14.86
C VAL A 452 -18.83 53.97 -13.56
N LEU A 453 -19.00 55.27 -13.33
CA LEU A 453 -19.71 55.81 -12.17
C LEU A 453 -21.18 56.07 -12.51
N ALA A 454 -22.08 55.73 -11.59
CA ALA A 454 -23.51 55.98 -11.70
C ALA A 454 -24.13 56.36 -10.34
N GLY A 455 -25.36 56.88 -10.35
CA GLY A 455 -26.08 57.27 -9.15
C GLY A 455 -26.05 58.78 -8.86
N ILE A 456 -26.70 59.18 -7.75
CA ILE A 456 -27.06 60.58 -7.50
C ILE A 456 -25.87 61.52 -7.31
N ASN A 457 -24.76 61.02 -6.75
CA ASN A 457 -23.55 61.82 -6.54
C ASN A 457 -22.47 61.60 -7.61
N ALA A 458 -22.70 60.76 -8.63
CA ALA A 458 -21.65 60.35 -9.57
C ALA A 458 -20.99 61.53 -10.31
N ASP A 459 -21.77 62.56 -10.66
CA ASP A 459 -21.26 63.76 -11.36
C ASP A 459 -20.27 64.59 -10.50
N LEU A 460 -20.25 64.36 -9.19
CA LEU A 460 -19.29 64.99 -8.26
C LEU A 460 -17.93 64.28 -8.25
N PHE A 461 -17.82 63.11 -8.89
CA PHE A 461 -16.62 62.29 -8.91
C PHE A 461 -16.16 61.98 -10.34
N SER A 462 -14.93 61.52 -10.44
CA SER A 462 -14.33 60.93 -11.63
C SER A 462 -13.55 59.68 -11.24
N VAL A 463 -13.46 58.73 -12.16
CA VAL A 463 -12.64 57.52 -12.02
C VAL A 463 -11.67 57.44 -13.19
N SER A 464 -10.38 57.22 -12.90
CA SER A 464 -9.36 57.01 -13.92
C SER A 464 -9.37 55.59 -14.48
N SER A 465 -8.66 55.34 -15.59
CA SER A 465 -8.46 53.98 -16.12
C SER A 465 -7.65 53.07 -15.21
N GLN A 466 -7.06 53.61 -14.14
CA GLN A 466 -6.31 52.87 -13.11
C GLN A 466 -7.15 52.69 -11.84
N GLY A 467 -8.45 52.99 -11.88
CA GLY A 467 -9.36 52.85 -10.75
C GLY A 467 -9.29 53.97 -9.70
N ILE A 468 -8.43 54.99 -9.86
CA ILE A 468 -8.37 56.12 -8.91
C ILE A 468 -9.66 56.94 -8.96
N ILE A 469 -10.33 57.07 -7.81
CA ILE A 469 -11.50 57.94 -7.59
C ILE A 469 -11.05 59.30 -7.09
N SER A 470 -11.62 60.37 -7.66
CA SER A 470 -11.40 61.74 -7.20
C SER A 470 -12.67 62.58 -7.30
N PHE A 471 -12.88 63.48 -6.35
CA PHE A 471 -13.84 64.57 -6.48
C PHE A 471 -13.48 65.48 -7.65
N SER A 472 -14.50 65.87 -8.42
CA SER A 472 -14.38 66.86 -9.50
C SER A 472 -14.01 68.26 -8.98
N GLN A 473 -14.32 68.55 -7.71
CA GLN A 473 -13.91 69.73 -6.98
C GLN A 473 -13.75 69.38 -5.50
N ALA A 474 -12.71 69.91 -4.84
CA ALA A 474 -12.48 69.64 -3.42
C ALA A 474 -13.75 69.94 -2.60
N PRO A 475 -14.17 69.00 -1.72
CA PRO A 475 -15.31 69.23 -0.84
C PRO A 475 -14.94 70.23 0.27
N ASP A 476 -15.96 70.86 0.82
CA ASP A 476 -15.95 71.79 1.95
C ASP A 476 -16.99 71.22 2.94
N PHE A 477 -16.57 70.98 4.18
CA PHE A 477 -17.37 70.27 5.18
C PHE A 477 -18.52 71.15 5.69
N GLU A 478 -18.30 72.45 5.83
CA GLU A 478 -19.29 73.44 6.26
C GLU A 478 -20.30 73.75 5.15
N THR A 479 -19.93 73.55 3.88
CA THR A 479 -20.84 73.69 2.73
C THR A 479 -20.92 72.44 1.83
N PRO A 480 -21.56 71.35 2.30
CA PRO A 480 -21.67 70.11 1.52
C PRO A 480 -22.35 70.33 0.16
N ARG A 481 -21.84 69.68 -0.89
CA ARG A 481 -22.33 69.85 -2.27
C ARG A 481 -23.11 68.64 -2.80
N GLY A 482 -23.63 67.82 -1.90
CA GLY A 482 -24.38 66.61 -2.20
C GLY A 482 -24.55 65.74 -0.95
N GLY A 483 -24.69 64.44 -1.16
CA GLY A 483 -24.74 63.45 -0.08
C GLY A 483 -26.05 62.65 -0.03
N SER A 484 -26.13 61.69 0.89
CA SER A 484 -27.28 60.78 1.05
C SER A 484 -28.63 61.49 1.24
N ASN A 485 -28.62 62.77 1.66
CA ASN A 485 -29.79 63.66 1.74
C ASN A 485 -29.53 65.07 1.16
N GLN A 486 -28.64 65.22 0.18
CA GLN A 486 -28.26 66.46 -0.52
C GLN A 486 -27.63 67.62 0.28
N ASP A 487 -27.42 67.49 1.58
CA ASP A 487 -26.61 68.39 2.40
C ASP A 487 -25.82 67.59 3.47
N SER A 488 -25.18 66.48 3.07
CA SER A 488 -24.40 65.65 4.00
C SER A 488 -22.96 65.45 3.54
N ASN A 489 -22.04 65.40 4.50
CA ASN A 489 -20.62 65.05 4.27
C ASN A 489 -20.44 63.54 4.03
N THR A 490 -21.41 62.89 3.40
CA THR A 490 -21.43 61.46 3.09
C THR A 490 -22.04 61.25 1.72
N TYR A 491 -21.17 60.94 0.76
CA TYR A 491 -21.50 60.81 -0.66
C TYR A 491 -21.61 59.34 -1.03
N THR A 492 -22.71 58.96 -1.68
CA THR A 492 -22.92 57.59 -2.18
C THR A 492 -23.09 57.58 -3.69
N PHE A 493 -22.38 56.69 -4.37
CA PHE A 493 -22.49 56.45 -5.81
C PHE A 493 -22.16 54.98 -6.11
N GLU A 494 -22.55 54.52 -7.29
CA GLU A 494 -22.28 53.16 -7.76
C GLU A 494 -21.06 53.18 -8.69
N VAL A 495 -20.17 52.20 -8.52
CA VAL A 495 -19.09 51.89 -9.45
C VAL A 495 -19.44 50.58 -10.14
N THR A 496 -19.49 50.60 -11.47
CA THR A 496 -19.65 49.41 -12.31
C THR A 496 -18.29 49.03 -12.90
N ALA A 497 -17.82 47.82 -12.61
CA ALA A 497 -16.69 47.19 -13.28
C ALA A 497 -17.19 46.39 -14.49
N ARG A 498 -16.57 46.56 -15.65
CA ARG A 498 -16.98 45.92 -16.91
C ARG A 498 -15.78 45.41 -17.68
N ASP A 499 -15.84 44.14 -18.09
CA ASP A 499 -14.81 43.56 -18.95
C ASP A 499 -14.79 44.24 -20.33
N ALA A 500 -13.70 44.04 -21.07
CA ALA A 500 -13.50 44.60 -22.40
C ALA A 500 -14.07 43.73 -23.53
N SER A 501 -14.25 42.42 -23.32
CA SER A 501 -14.35 41.45 -24.42
C SER A 501 -15.79 41.01 -24.74
N GLN A 502 -16.75 41.08 -23.80
CA GLN A 502 -18.18 40.78 -24.03
C GLN A 502 -19.13 41.68 -23.23
N GLY A 503 -18.62 42.37 -22.22
CA GLY A 503 -19.28 43.45 -21.55
C GLY A 503 -20.25 43.04 -20.46
N VAL A 504 -19.99 41.91 -19.80
CA VAL A 504 -20.62 41.62 -18.53
C VAL A 504 -20.00 42.52 -17.45
N SER A 505 -20.73 42.72 -16.36
CA SER A 505 -20.38 43.74 -15.39
C SER A 505 -20.92 43.43 -14.01
N SER A 506 -20.15 43.80 -12.99
CA SER A 506 -20.60 43.86 -11.61
C SER A 506 -20.64 45.31 -11.14
N ALA A 507 -21.44 45.58 -10.11
CA ALA A 507 -21.57 46.91 -9.54
C ALA A 507 -21.44 46.87 -8.01
N GLN A 508 -20.82 47.90 -7.44
CA GLN A 508 -20.67 48.09 -6.01
C GLN A 508 -21.03 49.53 -5.64
N THR A 509 -21.80 49.70 -4.57
CA THR A 509 -22.05 51.03 -4.01
C THR A 509 -20.85 51.47 -3.16
N ILE A 510 -20.31 52.64 -3.47
CA ILE A 510 -19.23 53.30 -2.74
C ILE A 510 -19.79 54.41 -1.87
N THR A 511 -19.29 54.50 -0.63
CA THR A 511 -19.58 55.60 0.29
C THR A 511 -18.31 56.37 0.60
N VAL A 512 -18.32 57.68 0.40
CA VAL A 512 -17.22 58.59 0.74
C VAL A 512 -17.66 59.53 1.85
N GLN A 513 -16.99 59.46 2.99
CA GLN A 513 -17.19 60.36 4.12
C GLN A 513 -16.15 61.48 4.08
N VAL A 514 -16.62 62.73 4.07
CA VAL A 514 -15.76 63.91 4.20
C VAL A 514 -15.61 64.22 5.70
N THR A 515 -14.38 64.42 6.16
CA THR A 515 -14.09 64.81 7.55
C THR A 515 -13.69 66.27 7.62
N ASN A 516 -14.20 66.93 8.66
CA ASN A 516 -13.91 68.32 8.98
C ASN A 516 -12.40 68.54 9.22
N VAL A 517 -11.87 69.66 8.73
CA VAL A 517 -10.54 70.19 9.01
C VAL A 517 -10.70 71.61 9.51
N ASN A 518 -10.11 71.93 10.67
CA ASN A 518 -10.08 73.28 11.22
C ASN A 518 -9.35 74.28 10.29
N ASP A 519 -10.12 75.06 9.53
CA ASP A 519 -9.68 75.98 8.49
C ASP A 519 -10.42 77.34 8.47
N ILE A 520 -11.44 77.54 9.31
CA ILE A 520 -12.16 78.78 9.51
C ILE A 520 -11.86 79.36 10.90
N ALA A 521 -11.57 80.66 10.96
CA ALA A 521 -11.32 81.33 12.23
C ALA A 521 -12.63 81.63 12.99
N PRO A 522 -12.65 81.55 14.33
CA PRO A 522 -13.83 81.77 15.14
C PRO A 522 -14.30 83.22 15.06
N THR A 523 -15.58 83.45 15.30
CA THR A 523 -16.19 84.79 15.31
C THR A 523 -16.75 85.10 16.70
N GLY A 524 -16.93 86.39 17.02
CA GLY A 524 -17.47 86.79 18.32
C GLY A 524 -18.10 88.18 18.35
N PRO A 525 -18.72 88.56 19.47
CA PRO A 525 -19.43 89.82 19.60
C PRO A 525 -18.52 91.06 19.52
N SER A 526 -18.92 92.05 18.72
CA SER A 526 -18.28 93.37 18.68
C SER A 526 -18.85 94.37 19.70
N THR A 527 -19.85 93.95 20.49
CA THR A 527 -20.44 94.78 21.54
C THR A 527 -20.80 93.95 22.77
N ALA A 528 -20.55 94.49 23.97
CA ALA A 528 -20.96 93.90 25.24
C ALA A 528 -21.62 94.96 26.15
N ALA A 529 -22.33 94.51 27.19
CA ALA A 529 -22.89 95.38 28.21
C ALA A 529 -22.64 94.79 29.60
N LEU A 530 -22.36 95.67 30.57
CA LEU A 530 -22.04 95.27 31.94
C LEU A 530 -22.64 96.29 32.91
N THR A 531 -23.28 95.81 33.98
CA THR A 531 -23.96 96.68 34.96
C THR A 531 -23.17 96.75 36.26
N GLN A 532 -23.02 97.92 36.87
CA GLN A 532 -22.37 98.02 38.19
C GLN A 532 -23.15 97.20 39.24
N PRO A 533 -22.47 96.46 40.15
CA PRO A 533 -21.01 96.40 40.37
C PRO A 533 -20.31 95.22 39.65
N GLN A 534 -20.87 94.67 38.58
CA GLN A 534 -20.26 93.55 37.86
C GLN A 534 -18.95 93.98 37.18
N THR A 535 -18.01 93.04 37.10
CA THR A 535 -16.71 93.22 36.42
C THR A 535 -16.48 92.17 35.32
N THR A 536 -17.24 91.08 35.29
CA THR A 536 -17.05 89.99 34.32
C THR A 536 -17.88 90.20 33.06
N ILE A 537 -17.23 90.18 31.91
CA ILE A 537 -17.85 90.12 30.59
C ILE A 537 -17.79 88.66 30.11
N ASP A 538 -18.95 88.08 29.84
CA ASP A 538 -19.06 86.77 29.22
C ASP A 538 -19.35 86.96 27.72
N LEU A 539 -18.44 86.48 26.88
CA LEU A 539 -18.54 86.58 25.41
C LEU A 539 -19.09 85.28 24.80
N PHE A 540 -19.17 84.19 25.58
CA PHE A 540 -19.59 82.87 25.11
C PHE A 540 -21.06 82.60 25.42
N SER A 541 -21.73 83.51 26.13
CA SER A 541 -23.16 83.46 26.39
C SER A 541 -23.86 84.76 25.96
N GLY A 542 -25.17 84.67 25.69
CA GLY A 542 -25.99 85.82 25.27
C GLY A 542 -26.56 85.70 23.86
N SER A 543 -27.03 86.80 23.29
CA SER A 543 -27.73 86.83 21.99
C SER A 543 -26.80 86.80 20.76
N ASN A 544 -25.50 87.02 20.96
CA ASN A 544 -24.48 86.93 19.92
C ASN A 544 -23.18 86.39 20.55
N PRO A 545 -23.14 85.11 20.93
CA PRO A 545 -21.97 84.52 21.58
C PRO A 545 -20.82 84.35 20.58
N VAL A 546 -19.65 83.98 21.10
CA VAL A 546 -18.57 83.40 20.29
C VAL A 546 -19.10 82.17 19.57
N VAL A 547 -18.84 82.10 18.26
CA VAL A 547 -19.25 80.99 17.39
C VAL A 547 -18.04 80.53 16.60
N ASP A 548 -17.87 79.22 16.57
CA ASP A 548 -16.97 78.48 15.69
C ASP A 548 -17.84 77.64 14.75
N LEU A 549 -17.55 77.65 13.45
CA LEU A 549 -18.38 76.93 12.49
C LEU A 549 -18.04 75.43 12.45
N GLU A 550 -16.78 75.08 12.72
CA GLU A 550 -16.31 73.69 12.82
C GLU A 550 -16.69 73.00 14.14
N GLY A 551 -17.03 73.78 15.17
CA GLY A 551 -17.39 73.29 16.50
C GLY A 551 -16.20 73.03 17.41
N ASP A 552 -15.03 73.58 17.08
CA ASP A 552 -13.81 73.53 17.87
C ASP A 552 -13.90 74.40 19.14
N ASP A 553 -13.07 74.08 20.14
CA ASP A 553 -13.09 74.78 21.42
C ASP A 553 -12.37 76.14 21.34
N VAL A 554 -13.14 77.23 21.32
CA VAL A 554 -12.56 78.57 21.16
C VAL A 554 -12.13 79.21 22.48
N THR A 555 -10.92 79.73 22.58
CA THR A 555 -10.41 80.46 23.75
C THR A 555 -10.09 81.92 23.45
N ILE A 556 -10.11 82.77 24.47
CA ILE A 556 -9.60 84.14 24.40
C ILE A 556 -8.11 84.09 24.76
N VAL A 557 -7.25 84.44 23.81
CA VAL A 557 -5.79 84.33 23.96
C VAL A 557 -5.09 85.66 24.17
N ALA A 558 -5.70 86.77 23.73
CA ALA A 558 -5.16 88.11 23.93
C ALA A 558 -6.27 89.15 24.14
N VAL A 559 -5.92 90.22 24.85
CA VAL A 559 -6.77 91.40 25.02
C VAL A 559 -5.93 92.68 24.92
N GLY A 560 -6.47 93.67 24.20
CA GLY A 560 -5.87 94.99 24.04
C GLY A 560 -6.15 95.92 25.22
N SER A 561 -5.51 97.08 25.22
CA SER A 561 -5.76 98.13 26.21
C SER A 561 -7.12 98.80 25.99
N ALA A 562 -7.90 98.97 27.06
CA ALA A 562 -9.09 99.83 27.07
C ALA A 562 -8.71 101.24 27.55
N GLN A 563 -9.49 102.26 27.17
CA GLN A 563 -9.16 103.65 27.47
C GLN A 563 -9.61 104.07 28.87
N SER A 564 -10.76 103.56 29.31
CA SER A 564 -11.45 103.96 30.54
C SER A 564 -11.40 102.91 31.65
N GLY A 565 -10.83 101.73 31.37
CA GLY A 565 -10.56 100.69 32.35
C GLY A 565 -9.40 99.79 31.98
N THR A 566 -9.17 98.78 32.82
CA THR A 566 -8.23 97.69 32.55
C THR A 566 -9.03 96.42 32.25
N VAL A 567 -8.67 95.72 31.17
CA VAL A 567 -9.26 94.43 30.81
C VAL A 567 -8.21 93.35 30.97
N THR A 568 -8.60 92.24 31.59
CA THR A 568 -7.76 91.04 31.72
C THR A 568 -8.56 89.80 31.34
N ILE A 569 -7.89 88.80 30.79
CA ILE A 569 -8.51 87.48 30.52
C ILE A 569 -8.60 86.71 31.84
N ASN A 570 -9.77 86.14 32.15
CA ASN A 570 -9.94 85.29 33.32
C ASN A 570 -9.30 83.92 33.12
N SER A 571 -9.02 83.19 34.20
CA SER A 571 -8.37 81.88 34.14
C SER A 571 -9.15 80.81 33.36
N ASN A 572 -10.45 81.00 33.12
CA ASN A 572 -11.25 80.12 32.28
C ASN A 572 -11.03 80.35 30.78
N GLN A 573 -10.32 81.42 30.37
CA GLN A 573 -10.06 81.81 28.99
C GLN A 573 -11.34 82.01 28.13
N LYS A 574 -12.51 82.08 28.76
CA LYS A 574 -13.81 82.31 28.10
C LYS A 574 -14.44 83.64 28.50
N THR A 575 -13.95 84.26 29.57
CA THR A 575 -14.52 85.51 30.09
C THR A 575 -13.43 86.56 30.27
N LEU A 576 -13.80 87.82 30.14
CA LEU A 576 -12.94 88.96 30.42
C LEU A 576 -13.34 89.58 31.75
N ASN A 577 -12.38 90.17 32.47
CA ASN A 577 -12.63 90.99 33.64
C ASN A 577 -12.27 92.44 33.32
N TYR A 578 -13.25 93.32 33.43
CA TYR A 578 -13.13 94.76 33.22
C TYR A 578 -13.23 95.49 34.55
N VAL A 579 -12.22 96.29 34.86
CA VAL A 579 -12.18 97.17 36.03
C VAL A 579 -12.04 98.62 35.52
N PRO A 580 -13.06 99.47 35.69
CA PRO A 580 -12.92 100.89 35.36
C PRO A 580 -11.76 101.54 36.13
N ASN A 581 -11.04 102.46 35.48
CA ASN A 581 -9.99 103.25 36.13
C ASN A 581 -10.60 104.22 37.17
N ASP A 582 -11.84 104.66 36.95
CA ASP A 582 -12.67 105.42 37.88
C ASP A 582 -13.90 104.59 38.30
N PRO A 583 -14.08 104.26 39.59
CA PRO A 583 -15.21 103.44 40.07
C PRO A 583 -16.59 104.09 39.86
N THR A 584 -16.66 105.38 39.50
CA THR A 584 -17.90 106.08 39.13
C THR A 584 -18.19 106.07 37.64
N PHE A 585 -17.32 105.48 36.81
CA PHE A 585 -17.46 105.44 35.36
C PHE A 585 -18.80 104.79 34.95
N VAL A 586 -19.50 105.49 34.05
CA VAL A 586 -20.66 105.01 33.30
C VAL A 586 -20.49 105.54 31.88
N GLY A 587 -20.46 104.67 30.88
CA GLY A 587 -20.14 105.06 29.52
C GLY A 587 -19.70 103.89 28.65
N GLN A 588 -19.24 104.21 27.44
CA GLN A 588 -18.65 103.25 26.51
C GLN A 588 -17.13 103.21 26.66
N ASP A 589 -16.56 102.01 26.57
CA ASP A 589 -15.12 101.80 26.39
C ASP A 589 -14.89 100.82 25.23
N THR A 590 -13.74 100.90 24.58
CA THR A 590 -13.42 100.07 23.39
C THR A 590 -12.06 99.42 23.52
N PHE A 591 -11.97 98.14 23.19
CA PHE A 591 -10.73 97.38 23.15
C PHE A 591 -10.87 96.17 22.23
N ALA A 592 -9.76 95.66 21.70
CA ALA A 592 -9.76 94.43 20.91
C ALA A 592 -9.54 93.20 21.79
N TYR A 593 -10.08 92.05 21.39
CA TYR A 593 -9.72 90.74 21.95
C TYR A 593 -9.49 89.73 20.82
N THR A 594 -8.65 88.74 21.09
CA THR A 594 -8.30 87.70 20.12
C THR A 594 -8.92 86.37 20.54
N LEU A 595 -9.65 85.74 19.63
CA LEU A 595 -10.15 84.38 19.77
C LEU A 595 -9.24 83.41 19.03
N SER A 596 -9.11 82.19 19.54
CA SER A 596 -8.41 81.10 18.88
C SER A 596 -9.08 79.76 19.18
N ASP A 597 -9.29 78.96 18.15
CA ASP A 597 -9.71 77.54 18.23
C ASP A 597 -8.51 76.58 18.43
N GLY A 598 -7.28 77.10 18.46
CA GLY A 598 -6.04 76.32 18.56
C GLY A 598 -5.25 76.18 17.25
N VAL A 599 -5.86 76.49 16.11
CA VAL A 599 -5.22 76.54 14.78
C VAL A 599 -5.38 77.95 14.18
N ASN A 600 -6.61 78.47 14.12
CA ASN A 600 -6.91 79.77 13.57
C ASN A 600 -7.10 80.83 14.67
N GLU A 601 -6.92 82.11 14.30
CA GLU A 601 -7.10 83.24 15.20
C GLU A 601 -7.90 84.35 14.53
N SER A 602 -8.75 85.03 15.31
CA SER A 602 -9.48 86.22 14.88
C SER A 602 -9.37 87.36 15.90
N ILE A 603 -9.30 88.59 15.41
CA ILE A 603 -9.23 89.80 16.24
C ILE A 603 -10.55 90.55 16.11
N ILE A 604 -11.21 90.81 17.24
CA ILE A 604 -12.51 91.50 17.29
C ILE A 604 -12.38 92.78 18.11
N ASP A 605 -12.80 93.91 17.53
CA ASP A 605 -12.97 95.17 18.25
C ASP A 605 -14.28 95.16 19.05
N LEU A 606 -14.19 95.18 20.39
CA LEU A 606 -15.32 95.21 21.31
C LEU A 606 -15.63 96.62 21.79
N THR A 607 -16.90 97.02 21.69
CA THR A 607 -17.46 98.19 22.39
C THR A 607 -18.23 97.74 23.64
N LEU A 608 -17.72 98.05 24.83
CA LEU A 608 -18.35 97.76 26.11
C LEU A 608 -19.23 98.93 26.57
N ASN A 609 -20.51 98.66 26.83
CA ASN A 609 -21.43 99.60 27.48
C ASN A 609 -21.47 99.33 29.00
N TYR A 610 -20.79 100.15 29.81
CA TYR A 610 -20.78 100.03 31.27
C TYR A 610 -21.83 100.95 31.90
N VAL A 611 -22.89 100.36 32.49
CA VAL A 611 -24.07 101.11 32.97
C VAL A 611 -24.22 101.05 34.50
N GLY A 612 -24.69 102.13 35.13
CA GLY A 612 -24.94 102.20 36.59
C GLY A 612 -26.30 101.62 37.00
N GLN A 613 -26.41 101.02 38.19
CA GLN A 613 -27.65 100.41 38.69
C GLN A 613 -28.66 101.42 39.28
N ILE A 614 -29.95 101.23 38.97
CA ILE A 614 -31.09 101.71 39.77
C ILE A 614 -31.40 100.64 40.84
N ILE A 615 -31.46 101.04 42.12
CA ILE A 615 -31.74 100.13 43.24
C ILE A 615 -33.26 99.90 43.37
N SER A 616 -33.72 98.66 43.22
CA SER A 616 -35.02 98.20 43.74
C SER A 616 -34.93 96.78 44.33
N GLN A 617 -35.50 96.63 45.54
CA GLN A 617 -35.49 95.44 46.43
C GLN A 617 -36.04 94.14 45.79
N PRO A 618 -35.68 92.95 46.34
CA PRO A 618 -35.88 91.66 45.69
C PRO A 618 -37.23 91.00 46.04
N THR A 619 -37.75 90.22 45.09
CA THR A 619 -38.78 89.18 45.33
C THR A 619 -38.23 87.84 44.87
N THR A 620 -38.23 86.87 45.79
CA THR A 620 -37.80 85.49 45.58
C THR A 620 -38.87 84.69 44.82
N ILE A 621 -38.48 84.04 43.72
CA ILE A 621 -39.15 82.83 43.18
C ILE A 621 -38.04 81.81 42.89
N GLY A 622 -38.22 80.60 43.44
CA GLY A 622 -37.23 79.53 43.45
C GLY A 622 -37.16 78.71 42.16
N VAL A 623 -36.04 78.01 42.00
CA VAL A 623 -35.82 76.86 41.10
C VAL A 623 -34.69 75.98 41.73
N PRO A 624 -34.42 74.74 41.25
CA PRO A 624 -34.37 73.53 42.05
C PRO A 624 -32.93 72.93 42.07
N PRO A 625 -32.70 71.60 42.11
CA PRO A 625 -31.61 71.00 42.91
C PRO A 625 -30.22 71.03 42.25
N ALA A 626 -29.25 70.64 43.08
CA ALA A 626 -27.81 70.55 42.88
C ALA A 626 -27.31 69.99 41.53
N GLN A 627 -26.33 70.71 40.98
CA GLN A 627 -25.40 70.28 39.93
C GLN A 627 -24.49 69.14 40.41
N VAL A 628 -24.35 68.12 39.56
CA VAL A 628 -23.29 67.11 39.61
C VAL A 628 -22.08 67.62 38.84
N ILE A 629 -20.89 67.46 39.40
CA ILE A 629 -19.60 67.66 38.72
C ILE A 629 -19.33 66.41 37.87
N PRO A 630 -19.14 66.50 36.54
CA PRO A 630 -18.61 65.39 35.77
C PRO A 630 -17.10 65.27 36.02
N ILE A 631 -16.65 64.07 36.39
CA ILE A 631 -15.25 63.67 36.17
C ILE A 631 -15.16 63.33 34.68
N ALA A 632 -14.19 63.96 34.01
CA ALA A 632 -13.89 63.73 32.61
C ALA A 632 -13.39 62.29 32.40
N ASP A 633 -14.15 61.51 31.62
CA ASP A 633 -13.56 60.48 30.76
C ASP A 633 -13.46 61.10 29.37
N ALA A 634 -12.25 61.12 28.81
CA ALA A 634 -12.02 61.54 27.46
C ALA A 634 -12.71 60.55 26.51
N ASN A 635 -13.62 61.07 25.68
CA ASN A 635 -14.27 60.44 24.53
C ASN A 635 -15.61 59.70 24.79
N PRO A 636 -16.74 60.42 24.86
CA PRO A 636 -18.07 59.82 25.03
C PRO A 636 -18.70 59.28 23.73
N SER A 637 -17.99 59.26 22.59
CA SER A 637 -18.61 59.03 21.28
C SER A 637 -18.37 57.65 20.63
N LEU A 638 -17.64 56.75 21.30
CA LEU A 638 -17.29 55.43 20.72
C LEU A 638 -17.94 54.23 21.43
N LEU A 639 -18.44 54.43 22.66
CA LEU A 639 -19.10 53.41 23.47
C LEU A 639 -20.37 53.99 24.10
N ALA A 640 -21.53 53.41 23.79
CA ALA A 640 -22.71 53.63 24.61
C ALA A 640 -22.62 52.74 25.86
N VAL A 641 -21.84 53.17 26.86
CA VAL A 641 -22.01 52.64 28.21
C VAL A 641 -23.32 53.23 28.72
N ILE A 642 -24.39 52.45 28.70
CA ILE A 642 -25.64 52.88 29.33
C ILE A 642 -25.41 52.81 30.84
N GLN A 643 -24.93 53.88 31.46
CA GLN A 643 -24.96 53.99 32.91
C GLN A 643 -26.37 54.37 33.33
N ASN A 644 -27.24 53.38 33.55
CA ASN A 644 -28.52 53.59 34.24
C ASN A 644 -28.79 52.43 35.19
N ASP A 645 -28.43 52.64 36.46
CA ASP A 645 -29.32 52.61 37.63
C ASP A 645 -28.54 52.17 38.88
N ARG A 646 -28.34 53.10 39.83
CA ARG A 646 -27.76 52.86 41.15
C ARG A 646 -28.73 52.17 42.12
N SER A 647 -29.69 51.38 41.63
CA SER A 647 -30.76 50.84 42.48
C SER A 647 -31.10 49.34 42.32
N ALA A 648 -30.17 48.52 41.83
CA ALA A 648 -30.31 47.06 41.95
C ALA A 648 -30.15 46.60 43.43
N PRO A 649 -31.12 45.86 44.00
CA PRO A 649 -31.09 45.46 45.41
C PRO A 649 -30.15 44.25 45.62
N GLY A 650 -29.08 44.42 46.39
CA GLY A 650 -28.20 43.30 46.77
C GLY A 650 -26.82 43.69 47.29
N PHE A 651 -26.33 44.89 46.99
CA PHE A 651 -24.99 45.32 47.40
C PHE A 651 -24.98 45.90 48.82
N GLY A 652 -24.37 45.18 49.76
CA GLY A 652 -24.11 45.67 51.10
C GLY A 652 -23.06 46.77 51.10
N ALA A 653 -23.48 48.03 51.30
CA ALA A 653 -22.75 49.19 51.86
C ALA A 653 -21.27 49.49 51.51
N SER A 654 -20.63 48.84 50.54
CA SER A 654 -19.35 49.26 49.96
C SER A 654 -19.55 49.43 48.46
N ALA A 655 -19.69 50.68 48.03
CA ALA A 655 -19.84 51.02 46.62
C ALA A 655 -18.52 50.71 45.89
N VAL A 656 -18.47 49.57 45.19
CA VAL A 656 -17.37 49.24 44.28
C VAL A 656 -17.42 50.26 43.14
N ASN A 657 -16.41 51.11 43.04
CA ASN A 657 -16.35 52.16 42.01
C ASN A 657 -16.17 51.51 40.63
N GLY A 658 -16.89 52.02 39.62
CA GLY A 658 -16.77 51.55 38.23
C GLY A 658 -17.68 50.38 37.84
N LEU A 659 -18.63 49.94 38.67
CA LEU A 659 -19.65 48.96 38.25
C LEU A 659 -20.45 49.47 37.05
N VAL A 660 -20.63 48.62 36.05
CA VAL A 660 -21.35 48.94 34.82
C VAL A 660 -22.55 48.00 34.68
N ASP A 661 -23.73 48.58 34.48
CA ASP A 661 -24.96 47.87 34.18
C ASP A 661 -25.35 48.19 32.72
N GLY A 662 -24.89 47.36 31.79
CA GLY A 662 -25.13 47.51 30.35
C GLY A 662 -23.91 48.00 29.58
N ILE A 663 -23.36 47.12 28.75
CA ILE A 663 -22.35 47.47 27.75
C ILE A 663 -22.85 47.02 26.39
N ALA A 664 -22.99 47.97 25.48
CA ALA A 664 -23.18 47.73 24.06
C ALA A 664 -22.14 48.51 23.26
N TYR A 665 -21.59 47.88 22.22
CA TYR A 665 -20.54 48.47 21.39
C TYR A 665 -20.93 48.49 19.90
N GLN A 666 -20.57 49.58 19.22
CA GLN A 666 -20.63 49.76 17.78
C GLN A 666 -19.25 50.27 17.33
N ARG A 667 -18.58 49.57 16.39
CA ARG A 667 -17.23 49.93 15.95
C ARG A 667 -17.27 51.11 14.97
N LEU A 668 -16.55 52.20 15.28
CA LEU A 668 -16.21 53.28 14.33
C LEU A 668 -14.70 53.36 14.11
N ALA A 669 -14.27 53.96 13.00
CA ALA A 669 -12.97 53.71 12.36
C ALA A 669 -11.69 54.22 13.05
N ASN A 670 -11.72 54.90 14.21
CA ASN A 670 -10.54 55.61 14.74
C ASN A 670 -10.31 55.46 16.27
N THR A 671 -10.01 54.26 16.77
CA THR A 671 -9.54 54.06 18.16
C THR A 671 -8.00 54.06 18.24
N ASP A 672 -7.41 54.77 19.22
CA ASP A 672 -5.96 54.69 19.51
C ASP A 672 -5.60 53.32 20.13
N ARG A 673 -5.21 52.40 19.25
CA ARG A 673 -4.85 51.01 19.55
C ARG A 673 -3.72 50.88 20.59
N ASN A 674 -2.79 51.83 20.65
CA ASN A 674 -1.61 51.71 21.51
C ASN A 674 -1.93 52.00 22.99
N ALA A 675 -2.85 52.94 23.24
CA ALA A 675 -3.32 53.26 24.59
C ALA A 675 -4.14 52.09 25.20
N VAL A 676 -4.97 51.45 24.38
CA VAL A 676 -5.79 50.28 24.76
C VAL A 676 -4.92 49.08 25.10
N ILE A 677 -3.88 48.79 24.30
CA ILE A 677 -2.95 47.69 24.54
C ILE A 677 -2.18 47.87 25.87
N ALA A 678 -1.76 49.10 26.19
CA ALA A 678 -1.03 49.39 27.42
C ALA A 678 -1.90 49.24 28.68
N ALA A 679 -3.17 49.67 28.63
CA ALA A 679 -4.14 49.50 29.71
C ALA A 679 -4.53 48.02 29.92
N LEU A 680 -4.75 47.28 28.82
CA LEU A 680 -5.05 45.85 28.83
C LEU A 680 -3.90 45.02 29.41
N ALA A 681 -2.65 45.33 29.04
CA ALA A 681 -1.47 44.63 29.58
C ALA A 681 -1.32 44.79 31.10
N ASN A 682 -1.73 45.93 31.66
CA ASN A 682 -1.66 46.19 33.10
C ASN A 682 -2.77 45.43 33.86
N ALA A 683 -3.97 45.36 33.30
CA ALA A 683 -5.11 44.63 33.88
C ALA A 683 -4.97 43.09 33.77
N LEU A 684 -4.40 42.57 32.67
CA LEU A 684 -4.13 41.14 32.50
C LEU A 684 -3.10 40.59 33.52
N SER A 685 -2.31 41.46 34.16
CA SER A 685 -1.36 41.04 35.20
C SER A 685 -2.01 40.77 36.56
N GLN A 686 -3.32 41.01 36.69
CA GLN A 686 -4.09 40.93 37.94
C GLN A 686 -5.29 39.96 37.86
N THR A 687 -5.39 39.09 36.84
CA THR A 687 -6.52 38.16 36.71
C THR A 687 -6.38 36.94 37.64
N ASP A 688 -7.38 36.66 38.47
CA ASP A 688 -7.45 35.53 39.40
C ASP A 688 -8.83 34.85 39.36
N ALA A 689 -9.11 34.13 38.26
CA ALA A 689 -10.43 33.52 38.06
C ALA A 689 -10.68 32.29 38.94
N SER A 690 -11.84 32.26 39.62
CA SER A 690 -12.29 31.08 40.38
C SER A 690 -12.67 29.90 39.48
N PHE A 691 -13.08 30.15 38.23
CA PHE A 691 -13.49 29.13 37.27
C PHE A 691 -12.77 29.20 35.92
N ASN A 692 -12.88 28.10 35.16
CA ASN A 692 -12.69 28.16 33.71
C ASN A 692 -14.01 28.68 33.11
N ASN A 693 -13.96 29.86 32.51
CA ASN A 693 -15.08 30.62 31.98
C ASN A 693 -15.11 30.57 30.45
N LEU A 694 -16.31 30.74 29.88
CA LEU A 694 -16.50 30.92 28.43
C LEU A 694 -17.05 32.32 28.20
N ILE A 695 -16.34 33.14 27.43
CA ILE A 695 -16.74 34.52 27.12
C ILE A 695 -17.04 34.65 25.64
N GLY A 696 -18.05 35.43 25.30
CA GLY A 696 -18.33 35.79 23.92
C GLY A 696 -19.14 37.06 23.76
N LEU A 697 -19.58 37.31 22.54
CA LEU A 697 -20.49 38.41 22.19
C LEU A 697 -21.83 37.86 21.69
N TYR A 698 -22.91 38.59 21.96
CA TYR A 698 -24.22 38.33 21.36
C TYR A 698 -24.81 39.59 20.75
N ARG A 699 -25.60 39.41 19.69
CA ARG A 699 -26.24 40.51 18.96
C ARG A 699 -27.46 41.03 19.72
N LEU A 700 -27.56 42.34 19.80
CA LEU A 700 -28.70 43.07 20.35
C LEU A 700 -29.57 43.65 19.22
N ASP A 701 -30.85 43.78 19.53
CA ASP A 701 -31.83 44.50 18.71
C ASP A 701 -31.71 46.02 18.89
N ASN A 702 -31.35 46.48 20.09
CA ASN A 702 -31.12 47.90 20.40
C ASN A 702 -30.19 48.08 21.61
N LEU A 703 -29.80 49.34 21.87
CA LEU A 703 -28.86 49.70 22.94
C LEU A 703 -29.36 49.38 24.36
N THR A 704 -30.67 49.26 24.59
CA THR A 704 -31.23 48.91 25.92
C THR A 704 -31.09 47.44 26.29
N GLY A 705 -30.40 46.65 25.45
CA GLY A 705 -30.14 45.23 25.69
C GLY A 705 -31.22 44.32 25.15
N ALA A 706 -32.24 44.82 24.44
CA ALA A 706 -33.27 43.94 23.90
C ALA A 706 -32.69 42.98 22.85
N VAL A 707 -33.18 41.74 22.81
CA VAL A 707 -32.80 40.70 21.83
C VAL A 707 -34.04 40.26 21.03
N ARG A 708 -33.82 39.70 19.84
CA ARG A 708 -34.90 39.24 18.97
C ARG A 708 -34.84 37.73 18.77
N ASP A 709 -35.98 37.04 18.96
CA ASP A 709 -36.08 35.60 18.70
C ASP A 709 -36.20 35.29 17.19
N SER A 710 -36.16 34.00 16.84
CA SER A 710 -36.28 33.54 15.44
C SER A 710 -37.63 33.85 14.78
N ASN A 711 -38.65 34.23 15.55
CA ASN A 711 -39.96 34.65 15.07
C ASN A 711 -40.09 36.18 14.97
N GLY A 712 -39.05 36.92 15.34
CA GLY A 712 -39.02 38.38 15.29
C GLY A 712 -39.55 39.08 16.55
N ASN A 713 -39.83 38.37 17.64
CA ASN A 713 -40.29 38.99 18.90
C ASN A 713 -39.13 39.62 19.66
N VAL A 714 -39.35 40.81 20.22
CA VAL A 714 -38.37 41.52 21.05
C VAL A 714 -38.53 41.09 22.51
N ILE A 715 -37.44 40.70 23.15
CA ILE A 715 -37.36 40.29 24.57
C ILE A 715 -36.37 41.21 25.28
N ASN A 716 -36.77 41.83 26.39
CA ASN A 716 -35.94 42.78 27.13
C ASN A 716 -35.16 42.10 28.26
N PRO A 717 -34.03 42.67 28.71
CA PRO A 717 -33.31 42.17 29.88
C PRO A 717 -34.23 42.02 31.10
N GLY A 718 -34.30 40.80 31.63
CA GLY A 718 -35.14 40.45 32.78
C GLY A 718 -36.52 39.87 32.45
N ASP A 719 -36.90 39.81 31.16
CA ASP A 719 -38.06 39.05 30.69
C ASP A 719 -37.73 37.54 30.65
N ASP A 720 -38.74 36.69 30.86
CA ASP A 720 -38.60 35.23 30.79
C ASP A 720 -38.11 34.80 29.38
N GLY A 721 -37.12 33.91 29.31
CA GLY A 721 -36.57 33.42 28.04
C GLY A 721 -35.47 34.30 27.43
N TYR A 722 -35.09 35.40 28.10
CA TYR A 722 -34.04 36.29 27.61
C TYR A 722 -32.70 35.57 27.42
N THR A 723 -32.29 34.71 28.36
CA THR A 723 -30.98 34.02 28.29
C THR A 723 -30.89 33.11 27.06
N GLU A 724 -31.95 32.34 26.80
CA GLU A 724 -32.03 31.42 25.66
C GLU A 724 -31.91 32.17 24.34
N VAL A 725 -32.63 33.28 24.19
CA VAL A 725 -32.61 34.08 22.97
C VAL A 725 -31.31 34.85 22.82
N ALA A 726 -30.81 35.46 23.90
CA ALA A 726 -29.55 36.21 23.90
C ALA A 726 -28.38 35.32 23.47
N LEU A 727 -28.25 34.13 24.06
CA LEU A 727 -27.17 33.24 23.67
C LEU A 727 -27.41 32.64 22.27
N SER A 728 -28.65 32.40 21.84
CA SER A 728 -28.91 31.91 20.48
C SER A 728 -28.45 32.92 19.41
N ASN A 729 -28.37 34.20 19.79
CA ASN A 729 -27.81 35.30 19.01
C ASN A 729 -26.30 35.52 19.28
N ALA A 730 -25.63 34.59 19.99
CA ALA A 730 -24.18 34.66 20.20
C ALA A 730 -23.42 34.53 18.88
N VAL A 731 -22.33 35.28 18.75
CA VAL A 731 -21.45 35.29 17.59
C VAL A 731 -20.54 34.05 17.67
N PRO A 732 -20.75 33.01 16.86
CA PRO A 732 -20.07 31.72 17.05
C PRO A 732 -18.55 31.82 16.82
N THR A 733 -18.13 32.79 16.00
CA THR A 733 -16.73 33.08 15.71
C THR A 733 -16.06 33.92 16.79
N PHE A 734 -16.79 34.46 17.78
CA PHE A 734 -16.23 35.32 18.82
C PHE A 734 -16.50 34.72 20.21
N ALA A 735 -15.78 33.64 20.54
CA ALA A 735 -15.70 33.15 21.91
C ALA A 735 -14.33 32.67 22.33
N PHE A 736 -14.10 32.82 23.62
CA PHE A 736 -12.83 32.55 24.26
C PHE A 736 -13.05 31.78 25.55
N ARG A 737 -12.19 30.79 25.78
CA ARG A 737 -12.07 30.16 27.09
C ARG A 737 -11.05 30.97 27.89
N VAL A 738 -11.45 31.45 29.04
CA VAL A 738 -10.63 32.29 29.91
C VAL A 738 -10.74 31.76 31.34
N GLY A 739 -9.65 31.79 32.10
CA GLY A 739 -9.63 31.29 33.48
C GLY A 739 -8.83 29.98 33.65
N GLY A 740 -8.43 29.74 34.91
CA GLY A 740 -7.52 28.67 35.36
C GLY A 740 -6.10 28.77 34.81
N SER A 741 -5.09 28.58 35.67
CA SER A 741 -3.66 28.87 35.45
C SER A 741 -2.92 28.09 34.32
N SER A 742 -3.63 27.54 33.32
CA SER A 742 -3.03 26.84 32.17
C SER A 742 -3.89 26.76 30.90
N SER A 743 -5.01 27.50 30.75
CA SER A 743 -5.94 27.32 29.60
C SER A 743 -6.14 28.51 28.65
N ASN A 744 -5.37 29.60 28.76
CA ASN A 744 -5.46 30.75 27.85
C ASN A 744 -5.01 30.38 26.41
N THR A 745 -5.88 29.72 25.67
CA THR A 745 -5.71 29.38 24.26
C THR A 745 -6.37 30.47 23.43
N LEU A 746 -5.68 31.59 23.26
CA LEU A 746 -5.91 32.40 22.07
C LEU A 746 -5.19 31.69 20.91
N PRO A 747 -5.89 31.26 19.84
CA PRO A 747 -5.21 30.78 18.65
C PRO A 747 -4.24 31.87 18.18
N ALA A 748 -2.94 31.56 18.12
CA ALA A 748 -1.96 32.50 17.60
C ALA A 748 -2.31 32.82 16.14
N GLY A 749 -2.56 34.10 15.83
CA GLY A 749 -2.73 34.58 14.45
C GLY A 749 -4.16 34.86 13.98
N THR A 750 -5.20 34.73 14.81
CA THR A 750 -6.57 35.09 14.39
C THR A 750 -6.89 36.55 14.75
N ALA A 751 -6.69 37.47 13.80
CA ALA A 751 -7.40 38.74 13.78
C ALA A 751 -8.86 38.44 13.39
N PHE A 752 -9.79 38.57 14.34
CA PHE A 752 -11.20 38.34 14.07
C PHE A 752 -11.81 39.56 13.37
N TYR A 753 -12.03 39.44 12.07
CA TYR A 753 -12.93 40.32 11.31
C TYR A 753 -14.30 39.65 11.24
N ALA A 754 -15.17 39.95 12.21
CA ALA A 754 -16.60 39.84 11.96
C ALA A 754 -17.04 41.15 11.31
N PRO A 755 -17.70 41.17 10.13
CA PRO A 755 -18.38 42.35 9.65
C PRO A 755 -19.52 42.65 10.65
N LEU A 756 -19.26 43.59 11.57
CA LEU A 756 -20.26 44.09 12.50
C LEU A 756 -21.07 45.14 11.72
N ASP A 757 -22.05 44.69 10.94
CA ASP A 757 -22.88 45.47 10.00
C ASP A 757 -23.78 46.53 10.69
N GLY A 758 -23.18 47.51 11.38
CA GLY A 758 -23.90 48.56 12.10
C GLY A 758 -24.78 48.06 13.26
N GLN A 759 -24.64 46.79 13.65
CA GLN A 759 -25.42 46.15 14.72
C GLN A 759 -24.80 46.42 16.10
N TYR A 760 -25.62 46.31 17.15
CA TYR A 760 -25.17 46.40 18.54
C TYR A 760 -24.82 45.01 19.08
N TYR A 761 -23.74 44.93 19.86
CA TYR A 761 -23.31 43.69 20.51
C TYR A 761 -23.02 43.91 21.98
N ALA A 762 -23.28 42.90 22.79
CA ALA A 762 -22.97 42.89 24.23
C ALA A 762 -22.14 41.66 24.61
N PRO A 763 -21.23 41.79 25.59
CA PRO A 763 -20.47 40.67 26.11
C PRO A 763 -21.28 39.85 27.12
N PHE A 764 -20.93 38.57 27.21
CA PHE A 764 -21.41 37.65 28.23
C PHE A 764 -20.29 36.73 28.71
N VAL A 765 -20.44 36.19 29.91
CA VAL A 765 -19.60 35.14 30.48
C VAL A 765 -20.48 33.99 30.96
N ILE A 766 -20.06 32.76 30.70
CA ILE A 766 -20.62 31.56 31.32
C ILE A 766 -19.64 31.09 32.37
N ALA A 767 -19.98 31.34 33.64
CA ALA A 767 -19.22 30.90 34.79
C ALA A 767 -19.17 29.37 34.82
N ASN A 768 -17.98 28.79 35.05
CA ASN A 768 -17.75 27.34 35.06
C ASN A 768 -18.07 26.63 33.72
N GLY A 769 -18.17 27.38 32.61
CA GLY A 769 -18.45 26.86 31.26
C GLY A 769 -17.21 26.47 30.44
N GLY A 770 -16.00 26.82 30.89
CA GLY A 770 -14.74 26.66 30.16
C GLY A 770 -14.14 25.25 30.23
N ASN A 771 -14.61 24.38 31.13
CA ASN A 771 -14.10 23.03 31.37
C ASN A 771 -14.45 21.97 30.30
N TYR A 772 -15.31 22.29 29.32
CA TYR A 772 -15.81 21.31 28.32
C TYR A 772 -14.85 21.15 27.13
N SER A 773 -14.51 19.93 26.72
CA SER A 773 -13.63 19.68 25.56
C SER A 773 -14.33 19.91 24.20
N GLY A 774 -13.58 20.27 23.15
CA GLY A 774 -14.10 20.49 21.79
C GLY A 774 -13.96 21.93 21.28
N THR A 775 -14.43 22.18 20.05
CA THR A 775 -14.45 23.53 19.44
C THR A 775 -15.35 24.47 20.26
N VAL A 776 -15.12 25.77 20.13
CA VAL A 776 -15.96 26.81 20.75
C VAL A 776 -17.44 26.62 20.40
N ASN A 777 -17.75 26.28 19.14
CA ASN A 777 -19.11 25.98 18.69
C ASN A 777 -19.70 24.72 19.36
N GLN A 778 -18.87 23.70 19.61
CA GLN A 778 -19.29 22.51 20.37
C GLN A 778 -19.57 22.83 21.85
N ALA A 779 -18.81 23.75 22.46
CA ALA A 779 -19.07 24.23 23.82
C ALA A 779 -20.38 25.02 23.90
N TYR A 780 -20.69 25.85 22.89
CA TYR A 780 -21.97 26.54 22.79
C TYR A 780 -23.13 25.58 22.60
N SER A 781 -23.05 24.66 21.63
CA SER A 781 -24.08 23.64 21.43
C SER A 781 -24.28 22.74 22.66
N PHE A 782 -23.24 22.53 23.48
CA PHE A 782 -23.34 21.79 24.74
C PHE A 782 -24.00 22.62 25.85
N PHE A 783 -23.72 23.93 25.95
CA PHE A 783 -24.45 24.84 26.84
C PHE A 783 -25.96 24.87 26.49
N PHE A 784 -26.31 24.91 25.21
CA PHE A 784 -27.72 24.84 24.75
C PHE A 784 -28.36 23.46 24.84
N GLY A 785 -27.57 22.39 24.64
CA GLY A 785 -28.00 21.02 24.94
C GLY A 785 -28.37 20.85 26.42
N LEU A 786 -27.89 21.76 27.28
CA LEU A 786 -28.14 21.86 28.71
C LEU A 786 -29.11 22.99 29.11
N LEU A 787 -30.24 23.12 28.42
CA LEU A 787 -31.50 23.34 29.17
C LEU A 787 -31.83 22.18 30.13
N GLY A 788 -30.94 21.19 30.28
CA GLY A 788 -30.98 20.15 31.32
C GLY A 788 -30.15 20.42 32.60
N ALA A 789 -29.13 21.29 32.62
CA ALA A 789 -28.28 21.48 33.83
C ALA A 789 -28.66 22.72 34.65
N ASN A 790 -29.05 23.82 34.00
CA ASN A 790 -29.61 25.01 34.64
C ASN A 790 -30.75 25.61 33.78
N PRO A 791 -31.93 24.96 33.70
CA PRO A 791 -33.04 25.43 32.87
C PRO A 791 -33.47 26.85 33.26
N GLY A 792 -33.57 27.76 32.29
CA GLY A 792 -33.93 29.16 32.55
C GLY A 792 -32.86 29.95 33.30
N ASN A 793 -31.61 29.48 33.30
CA ASN A 793 -30.45 30.16 33.88
C ASN A 793 -30.68 30.59 35.35
N GLN A 794 -31.01 29.68 36.26
CA GLN A 794 -31.26 30.03 37.66
C GLN A 794 -29.99 30.49 38.39
N ALA A 795 -30.15 31.38 39.37
CA ALA A 795 -29.04 31.91 40.16
C ALA A 795 -28.36 30.80 40.97
N ALA A 796 -27.03 30.82 41.01
CA ALA A 796 -26.27 29.97 41.89
C ALA A 796 -26.47 30.37 43.37
N THR A 797 -26.44 29.38 44.23
CA THR A 797 -26.47 29.52 45.69
C THR A 797 -25.08 29.30 46.26
N ALA A 798 -24.85 29.72 47.51
CA ALA A 798 -23.60 29.44 48.22
C ALA A 798 -23.22 27.94 48.28
N SER A 799 -24.16 27.01 48.07
CA SER A 799 -23.90 25.57 48.08
C SER A 799 -23.58 24.94 46.72
N ASN A 800 -23.88 25.61 45.60
CA ASN A 800 -23.72 25.03 44.26
C ASN A 800 -22.99 25.93 43.24
N TYR A 801 -22.51 27.11 43.64
CA TYR A 801 -21.80 28.05 42.76
C TYR A 801 -20.60 27.44 42.02
N ASN A 802 -19.95 26.42 42.59
CA ASN A 802 -18.81 25.73 41.99
C ASN A 802 -19.16 24.58 41.03
N THR A 803 -20.44 24.24 40.88
CA THR A 803 -20.91 23.09 40.08
C THR A 803 -22.04 23.43 39.11
N LEU A 804 -22.81 24.49 39.37
CA LEU A 804 -23.88 24.96 38.50
C LEU A 804 -23.30 25.99 37.51
N PRO A 805 -23.33 25.74 36.19
CA PRO A 805 -22.97 26.78 35.22
C PRO A 805 -24.06 27.86 35.18
N VAL A 806 -23.62 29.12 35.18
CA VAL A 806 -24.51 30.30 35.16
C VAL A 806 -24.02 31.26 34.09
N ALA A 807 -24.93 31.76 33.26
CA ALA A 807 -24.63 32.81 32.29
C ALA A 807 -24.88 34.18 32.92
N TYR A 808 -23.86 35.03 32.85
CA TYR A 808 -23.89 36.43 33.24
C TYR A 808 -23.67 37.32 32.01
N PHE A 809 -24.50 38.33 31.90
CA PHE A 809 -24.58 39.30 30.81
C PHE A 809 -24.19 40.69 31.31
N SER A 810 -23.87 41.57 30.38
CA SER A 810 -23.57 42.96 30.68
C SER A 810 -24.74 43.73 31.28
N PHE A 811 -25.99 43.33 31.00
CA PHE A 811 -27.18 43.90 31.59
C PHE A 811 -27.56 43.12 32.85
N GLY A 812 -27.41 43.73 34.02
CA GLY A 812 -27.68 43.14 35.34
C GLY A 812 -29.12 42.66 35.51
N ALA A 813 -30.09 43.31 34.86
CA ALA A 813 -31.47 42.84 34.84
C ALA A 813 -31.66 41.47 34.15
N ALA A 814 -30.77 41.10 33.21
CA ALA A 814 -30.75 39.79 32.57
C ALA A 814 -30.03 38.71 33.41
N ASN A 815 -29.28 39.12 34.44
CA ASN A 815 -28.58 38.20 35.31
C ASN A 815 -29.53 37.59 36.34
N PRO A 816 -29.36 36.30 36.66
CA PRO A 816 -30.35 35.60 37.47
C PRO A 816 -30.33 35.98 38.96
N ASP A 817 -29.22 36.52 39.45
CA ASP A 817 -29.12 37.18 40.76
C ASP A 817 -29.48 38.67 40.71
N ARG A 818 -29.86 39.20 39.53
CA ARG A 818 -30.21 40.60 39.27
C ARG A 818 -29.09 41.58 39.63
N ALA A 819 -27.84 41.13 39.60
CA ALA A 819 -26.67 41.94 39.92
C ALA A 819 -25.83 42.26 38.67
N ALA A 820 -25.07 43.34 38.73
CA ALA A 820 -24.07 43.65 37.72
C ALA A 820 -22.83 42.77 37.92
N HIS A 821 -22.42 42.06 36.86
CA HIS A 821 -21.22 41.21 36.83
C HIS A 821 -20.10 41.84 36.00
N ILE A 822 -20.20 43.12 35.65
CA ILE A 822 -19.17 43.84 34.90
C ILE A 822 -18.73 45.11 35.62
N LYS A 823 -17.43 45.39 35.52
CA LYS A 823 -16.78 46.61 35.98
C LYS A 823 -15.93 47.23 34.88
N SER A 824 -15.99 48.55 34.74
CA SER A 824 -15.08 49.33 33.91
C SER A 824 -13.82 49.67 34.69
N PHE A 825 -12.66 49.43 34.08
CA PHE A 825 -11.36 49.87 34.58
C PHE A 825 -10.87 51.17 33.91
N GLY A 826 -11.71 51.78 33.06
CA GLY A 826 -11.33 52.93 32.22
C GLY A 826 -10.60 52.52 30.94
N GLY A 827 -10.45 53.44 29.99
CA GLY A 827 -9.69 53.19 28.75
C GLY A 827 -10.23 52.06 27.87
N ASN A 828 -11.55 51.87 27.85
CA ASN A 828 -12.24 50.79 27.13
C ASN A 828 -11.90 49.37 27.63
N VAL A 829 -11.41 49.24 28.87
CA VAL A 829 -11.10 47.95 29.50
C VAL A 829 -12.18 47.60 30.52
N PHE A 830 -12.66 46.36 30.46
CA PHE A 830 -13.75 45.84 31.29
C PHE A 830 -13.38 44.50 31.91
N GLY A 831 -13.90 44.26 33.11
CA GLY A 831 -13.71 43.04 33.89
C GLY A 831 -15.03 42.37 34.24
N PHE A 832 -15.05 41.03 34.21
CA PHE A 832 -16.17 40.21 34.68
C PHE A 832 -15.92 39.65 36.08
N GLU A 833 -17.00 39.50 36.84
CA GLU A 833 -17.09 38.71 38.07
C GLU A 833 -17.77 37.36 37.77
N ASP A 834 -17.14 36.23 38.12
CA ASP A 834 -17.66 34.88 37.84
C ASP A 834 -18.42 34.24 39.01
N LEU A 835 -18.40 34.86 40.20
CA LEU A 835 -19.07 34.39 41.41
C LEU A 835 -20.43 35.09 41.64
N PRO A 836 -21.46 34.38 42.15
CA PRO A 836 -22.78 34.94 42.35
C PRO A 836 -22.83 36.04 43.41
N ALA A 837 -23.54 37.13 43.10
CA ALA A 837 -23.75 38.24 44.01
C ALA A 837 -24.79 37.88 45.10
N GLY A 838 -24.74 38.60 46.23
CA GLY A 838 -25.78 38.52 47.27
C GLY A 838 -25.83 37.22 48.10
N VAL A 839 -25.00 36.22 47.81
CA VAL A 839 -24.89 34.95 48.57
C VAL A 839 -23.62 34.86 49.44
N GLY A 840 -22.82 35.92 49.50
CA GLY A 840 -21.66 36.03 50.37
C GLY A 840 -20.41 35.27 49.91
N ILE A 841 -20.34 34.93 48.61
CA ILE A 841 -19.22 34.20 48.01
C ILE A 841 -18.39 35.09 47.07
N SER A 842 -19.03 35.99 46.31
CA SER A 842 -18.35 36.95 45.43
C SER A 842 -17.37 37.84 46.20
N ASP A 843 -16.17 38.00 45.65
CA ASP A 843 -15.08 38.83 46.17
C ASP A 843 -15.01 40.21 45.50
N TYR A 844 -15.82 40.44 44.46
CA TYR A 844 -16.08 41.73 43.82
C TYR A 844 -14.82 42.40 43.26
N ASP A 845 -13.85 41.60 42.81
CA ASP A 845 -12.63 42.12 42.22
C ASP A 845 -12.74 42.33 40.70
N PHE A 846 -13.70 41.66 40.05
CA PHE A 846 -14.01 41.71 38.62
C PHE A 846 -12.79 41.45 37.72
N ASN A 847 -11.85 40.63 38.18
CA ASN A 847 -10.65 40.28 37.40
C ASN A 847 -10.68 38.85 36.86
N ASP A 848 -11.79 38.10 37.08
CA ASP A 848 -11.96 36.72 36.61
C ASP A 848 -11.87 36.61 35.08
N ALA A 849 -12.23 37.70 34.38
CA ALA A 849 -11.85 37.89 32.99
C ALA A 849 -11.83 39.36 32.61
N VAL A 850 -10.77 39.78 31.93
CA VAL A 850 -10.60 41.15 31.47
C VAL A 850 -10.55 41.19 29.95
N PHE A 851 -11.31 42.10 29.37
CA PHE A 851 -11.41 42.30 27.92
C PHE A 851 -11.45 43.80 27.59
N SER A 852 -11.21 44.11 26.34
CA SER A 852 -11.31 45.48 25.83
C SER A 852 -11.85 45.47 24.42
N PHE A 853 -12.62 46.50 24.07
CA PHE A 853 -12.99 46.79 22.70
C PHE A 853 -11.96 47.79 22.13
N GLY A 854 -11.60 47.69 20.84
CA GLY A 854 -10.50 48.47 20.28
C GLY A 854 -10.59 48.59 18.79
#